data_AF-A0A1M5RNE6-F1
#
_entry.id   AF-A0A1M5RNE6-F1
#
_cell.length_a   1.000
_cell.length_b   1.000
_cell.length_c   1.000
_cell.angle_alpha   90.00
_cell.angle_beta   90.00
_cell.angle_gamma   90.00
#
_symmetry.space_group_name_H-M   'P 1'
#
loop_
_entity.id
_entity.type
_entity.pdbx_description
1 polymer ?
#
loop_
_entity_poly.entity_id
_entity_poly.type
_entity_poly.pdbx_seq_one_letter_code
_entity_poly.pdbx_strand_id
1 'polypeptide(L)'
;MSNTKHNGTIKYYYKAESNIYVENRDESKDSVFSTIYESFFQELQDYIAITNNSGNNFGQKPKNNIFAFIGERGAGKTSCMYSITHMLNKNENDLIYENEVFAKQKFAVLPSIDPSFFDKNTNILDVFLGQIFSDFKKDVESGNENKTTLSQKQDILEKFEIVKNTISYMNQRKYSDGNCLSESDNVEKLIDLSASVNLESSINKLISAYLNIKQKNILVLPIDDIDLHSSCGYEMVEQIRKYLNHSNVVILMALKITQLDKVVEKEFYKEYKLLLESNNMSSDTIADMANKYLIKLIPENHRFELPSFENLFDNVLDVYLPYSKQIPESKSFLGSNWIKDEKNSGYHARYAVTKLIFNKTRYLFYHTKGTTSLIVPRTLREFNQLLSLLIQMKDKEESKDNIVEFKENQQRFSHYFTTSWARSTLTVTDSNFITNLFNIADIATINKTVVRHLHNKYLEDGRGNPKGSTKTIDFICNEFNTSYNISLGDINKVIQYIKQKIVFQQDKAFLFAIETFYSMRLYDLYDLKTEQDLKTTTPQIEENIRQNSLLNNISDYDILSAGDYFDTFDYQLLPQTKGSYKLRRDWRVISLKTIQNEFKTIEDKIESESINNNDSIKELRLIEFFALMISRRFYKKYQNDNEYRKVQEIIWQTSTSNVDYVCFDVLAFFFNLNHIEECYKRIDENLYTIATKKECDSLYNRIKKTCIEKRTNGIESFVSIRNMEVLNDFLNSIAYTPESKYQGSDREVIIKFFNNVNQYNIRNYLETNNGDWHAIEYNFVKEFQNVLNEADNKTFDKLFAIQYSKASYNEYSLDDDDKKIIYPPSYEVSEDIFKEFSLAKNYHTEEIRATFREVLKSKEFYNQKMSQWITRNIPARENPWRNSEIQNLVDKFIAFYKKNYLDL
;
A
#
# COMPACT_ATOMS: atom_id res chain seq x y z
N MET A 1 9.38 -5.90 -27.41
CA MET A 1 7.98 -5.90 -27.85
C MET A 1 7.36 -4.56 -27.48
N SER A 2 7.32 -3.66 -28.44
CA SER A 2 6.78 -2.31 -28.37
C SER A 2 5.25 -2.34 -28.44
N ASN A 3 4.59 -2.17 -27.30
CA ASN A 3 3.24 -1.62 -27.24
C ASN A 3 3.37 -0.30 -26.48
N THR A 4 3.53 0.80 -27.21
CA THR A 4 3.45 2.16 -26.69
C THR A 4 2.02 2.41 -26.22
N LYS A 5 1.75 2.14 -24.93
CA LYS A 5 0.60 2.73 -24.24
C LYS A 5 0.80 4.24 -24.27
N HIS A 6 -0.19 4.99 -24.75
CA HIS A 6 -0.26 6.44 -24.53
C HIS A 6 -0.33 6.68 -23.02
N ASN A 7 0.83 6.81 -22.35
CA ASN A 7 0.87 7.17 -20.94
C ASN A 7 0.71 8.70 -20.85
N GLY A 8 -0.52 9.16 -20.65
CA GLY A 8 -0.83 10.57 -20.41
C GLY A 8 -0.01 11.16 -19.25
N THR A 9 0.13 12.48 -19.19
CA THR A 9 0.91 13.15 -18.14
C THR A 9 0.00 13.61 -17.00
N ILE A 10 0.38 13.32 -15.75
CA ILE A 10 -0.29 13.88 -14.57
C ILE A 10 0.26 15.29 -14.37
N LYS A 11 -0.60 16.30 -14.54
CA LYS A 11 -0.25 17.71 -14.28
C LYS A 11 -0.73 18.10 -12.89
N TYR A 12 0.19 18.53 -12.04
CA TYR A 12 -0.10 19.01 -10.69
C TYR A 12 0.17 20.51 -10.58
N TYR A 13 -0.84 21.27 -10.19
CA TYR A 13 -0.76 22.73 -10.04
C TYR A 13 -0.76 23.10 -8.56
N TYR A 14 0.38 23.53 -8.04
CA TYR A 14 0.56 23.86 -6.63
C TYR A 14 -0.28 25.09 -6.21
N LYS A 15 -0.94 25.03 -5.05
CA LYS A 15 -1.94 25.99 -4.53
C LYS A 15 -3.29 26.03 -5.25
N ALA A 16 -3.53 25.13 -6.19
CA ALA A 16 -4.82 24.97 -6.86
C ALA A 16 -5.47 23.60 -6.58
N GLU A 17 -5.05 22.93 -5.50
CA GLU A 17 -5.41 21.53 -5.23
C GLU A 17 -6.89 21.35 -4.87
N SER A 18 -7.51 22.38 -4.30
CA SER A 18 -8.94 22.40 -3.97
C SER A 18 -9.83 22.76 -5.15
N ASN A 19 -9.24 23.26 -6.24
CA ASN A 19 -10.01 23.72 -7.39
C ASN A 19 -10.36 22.55 -8.29
N ILE A 20 -11.56 22.59 -8.86
CA ILE A 20 -11.94 21.65 -9.91
C ILE A 20 -11.07 21.95 -11.13
N TYR A 21 -10.24 20.99 -11.52
CA TYR A 21 -9.49 21.06 -12.77
C TYR A 21 -10.44 20.81 -13.94
N VAL A 22 -10.46 21.76 -14.89
CA VAL A 22 -11.30 21.73 -16.09
C VAL A 22 -10.38 21.83 -17.28
N GLU A 23 -10.24 20.71 -18.00
CA GLU A 23 -9.36 20.60 -19.17
C GLU A 23 -10.04 21.19 -20.40
N ASN A 24 -9.25 21.88 -21.22
CA ASN A 24 -9.66 22.30 -22.55
C ASN A 24 -9.31 21.23 -23.61
N ARG A 25 -9.68 21.46 -24.87
CA ARG A 25 -9.42 20.51 -25.97
C ARG A 25 -7.94 20.26 -26.26
N ASP A 26 -7.06 21.23 -26.01
CA ASP A 26 -5.62 21.05 -26.23
C ASP A 26 -5.03 20.15 -25.13
N GLU A 27 -5.49 20.32 -23.89
CA GLU A 27 -5.09 19.50 -22.74
C GLU A 27 -5.62 18.07 -22.80
N SER A 28 -6.80 17.87 -23.41
CA SER A 28 -7.48 16.57 -23.40
C SER A 28 -6.73 15.45 -24.11
N LYS A 29 -5.86 15.78 -25.07
CA LYS A 29 -5.04 14.80 -25.80
C LYS A 29 -3.95 14.19 -24.92
N ASP A 30 -3.33 15.00 -24.06
CA ASP A 30 -2.26 14.56 -23.16
C ASP A 30 -2.79 14.18 -21.75
N SER A 31 -4.10 14.30 -21.56
CA SER A 31 -4.79 14.00 -20.31
C SER A 31 -4.73 12.52 -19.95
N VAL A 32 -4.72 12.24 -18.65
CA VAL A 32 -4.94 10.91 -18.08
C VAL A 32 -6.35 10.36 -18.36
N PHE A 33 -7.30 11.23 -18.74
CA PHE A 33 -8.68 10.89 -19.08
C PHE A 33 -8.96 10.94 -20.59
N SER A 34 -7.94 11.09 -21.43
CA SER A 34 -8.05 11.14 -22.90
C SER A 34 -8.98 10.08 -23.47
N THR A 35 -8.72 8.80 -23.18
CA THR A 35 -9.54 7.66 -23.64
C THR A 35 -11.01 7.73 -23.21
N ILE A 36 -11.30 8.34 -22.06
CA ILE A 36 -12.67 8.55 -21.57
C ILE A 36 -13.36 9.62 -22.40
N TYR A 37 -12.67 10.72 -22.67
CA TYR A 37 -13.17 11.79 -23.53
C TYR A 37 -13.51 11.26 -24.93
N GLU A 38 -12.61 10.47 -25.51
CA GLU A 38 -12.82 9.84 -26.82
C GLU A 38 -14.07 8.95 -26.82
N SER A 39 -14.17 8.04 -25.84
CA SER A 39 -15.32 7.14 -25.70
C SER A 39 -16.64 7.90 -25.52
N PHE A 40 -16.63 8.98 -24.72
CA PHE A 40 -17.80 9.83 -24.51
C PHE A 40 -18.25 10.50 -25.80
N PHE A 41 -17.34 11.15 -26.54
CA PHE A 41 -17.70 11.83 -27.77
C PHE A 41 -18.20 10.87 -28.85
N GLN A 42 -17.66 9.64 -28.90
CA GLN A 42 -18.14 8.60 -29.80
C GLN A 42 -19.58 8.18 -29.47
N GLU A 43 -19.89 7.86 -28.21
CA GLU A 43 -21.25 7.47 -27.82
C GLU A 43 -22.25 8.63 -27.97
N LEU A 44 -21.82 9.87 -27.66
CA LEU A 44 -22.64 11.06 -27.87
C LEU A 44 -22.98 11.26 -29.35
N GLN A 45 -22.01 11.03 -30.24
CA GLN A 45 -22.23 11.09 -31.69
C GLN A 45 -23.25 10.03 -32.14
N ASP A 46 -23.13 8.81 -31.65
CA ASP A 46 -24.07 7.72 -31.98
C ASP A 46 -25.48 8.01 -31.45
N TYR A 47 -25.60 8.57 -30.24
CA TYR A 47 -26.86 9.03 -29.68
C TYR A 47 -27.53 10.09 -30.56
N ILE A 48 -26.76 11.09 -31.03
CA ILE A 48 -27.26 12.16 -31.91
C ILE A 48 -27.66 11.63 -33.30
N ALA A 49 -26.87 10.73 -33.88
CA ALA A 49 -27.17 10.13 -35.18
C ALA A 49 -28.49 9.34 -35.14
N ILE A 50 -28.71 8.59 -34.07
CA ILE A 50 -29.93 7.79 -33.88
C ILE A 50 -31.14 8.70 -33.68
N THR A 51 -31.05 9.70 -32.80
CA THR A 51 -32.16 10.63 -32.51
C THR A 51 -32.58 11.45 -33.73
N ASN A 52 -31.63 11.86 -34.59
CA ASN A 52 -31.95 12.53 -35.85
C ASN A 52 -32.65 11.61 -36.86
N ASN A 53 -32.28 10.32 -36.90
CA ASN A 53 -32.89 9.34 -37.81
C ASN A 53 -34.27 8.85 -37.37
N SER A 54 -34.55 8.79 -36.06
CA SER A 54 -35.84 8.35 -35.52
C SER A 54 -36.95 9.41 -35.62
N GLY A 55 -36.64 10.64 -36.04
CA GLY A 55 -37.64 11.66 -36.38
C GLY A 55 -38.66 11.26 -37.46
N ASN A 56 -38.39 10.18 -38.22
CA ASN A 56 -39.31 9.64 -39.24
C ASN A 56 -40.18 8.45 -38.76
N ASN A 57 -39.97 7.92 -37.55
CA ASN A 57 -40.77 6.81 -37.00
C ASN A 57 -41.49 7.25 -35.72
N PHE A 58 -42.70 7.80 -35.87
CA PHE A 58 -43.62 8.08 -34.77
C PHE A 58 -43.90 6.79 -33.96
N GLY A 59 -43.28 6.66 -32.79
CA GLY A 59 -43.60 5.60 -31.82
C GLY A 59 -42.42 4.99 -31.03
N GLN A 60 -41.16 5.22 -31.42
CA GLN A 60 -40.03 4.73 -30.63
C GLN A 60 -39.66 5.75 -29.53
N LYS A 61 -39.69 5.32 -28.26
CA LYS A 61 -39.21 6.13 -27.14
C LYS A 61 -37.74 6.53 -27.37
N PRO A 62 -37.32 7.75 -26.99
CA PRO A 62 -35.92 8.13 -27.07
C PRO A 62 -35.06 7.12 -26.31
N LYS A 63 -33.88 6.83 -26.87
CA LYS A 63 -32.83 6.10 -26.15
C LYS A 63 -32.50 6.88 -24.87
N ASN A 64 -31.99 6.16 -23.88
CA ASN A 64 -31.58 6.74 -22.61
C ASN A 64 -30.62 7.92 -22.85
N ASN A 65 -30.89 9.08 -22.27
CA ASN A 65 -30.12 10.30 -22.49
C ASN A 65 -29.15 10.65 -21.35
N ILE A 66 -28.96 9.71 -20.41
CA ILE A 66 -28.06 9.83 -19.26
C ILE A 66 -26.71 9.22 -19.60
N PHE A 67 -25.63 9.97 -19.35
CA PHE A 67 -24.23 9.59 -19.50
C PHE A 67 -23.54 9.77 -18.16
N ALA A 68 -22.92 8.72 -17.62
CA ALA A 68 -22.40 8.72 -16.26
C ALA A 68 -20.89 8.51 -16.22
N PHE A 69 -20.18 9.40 -15.51
CA PHE A 69 -18.78 9.28 -15.14
C PHE A 69 -18.68 8.55 -13.81
N ILE A 70 -18.17 7.31 -13.86
CA ILE A 70 -18.16 6.39 -12.73
C ILE A 70 -16.75 6.24 -12.20
N GLY A 71 -16.61 6.21 -10.88
CA GLY A 71 -15.32 5.99 -10.24
C GLY A 71 -15.38 6.14 -8.73
N GLU A 72 -14.27 5.84 -8.07
CA GLU A 72 -14.13 5.96 -6.63
C GLU A 72 -14.18 7.42 -6.14
N ARG A 73 -14.32 7.62 -4.83
CA ARG A 73 -14.27 8.97 -4.25
C ARG A 73 -12.88 9.56 -4.49
N GLY A 74 -12.81 10.79 -5.00
CA GLY A 74 -11.53 11.42 -5.33
C GLY A 74 -10.84 10.92 -6.60
N ALA A 75 -11.54 10.18 -7.47
CA ALA A 75 -11.01 9.72 -8.77
C ALA A 75 -11.03 10.78 -9.88
N GLY A 76 -11.65 11.95 -9.67
CA GLY A 76 -11.72 13.02 -10.67
C GLY A 76 -13.02 13.07 -11.50
N LYS A 77 -14.09 12.38 -11.07
CA LYS A 77 -15.40 12.34 -11.78
C LYS A 77 -15.94 13.72 -12.14
N THR A 78 -16.05 14.59 -11.13
CA THR A 78 -16.50 15.98 -11.27
C THR A 78 -15.64 16.75 -12.28
N SER A 79 -14.31 16.67 -12.17
CA SER A 79 -13.37 17.29 -13.11
C SER A 79 -13.56 16.79 -14.55
N CYS A 80 -13.73 15.48 -14.73
CA CYS A 80 -13.98 14.88 -16.04
C CYS A 80 -15.30 15.39 -16.65
N MET A 81 -16.38 15.41 -15.86
CA MET A 81 -17.68 15.94 -16.28
C MET A 81 -17.59 17.41 -16.67
N TYR A 82 -16.96 18.26 -15.85
CA TYR A 82 -16.80 19.69 -16.15
C TYR A 82 -15.90 19.95 -17.36
N SER A 83 -14.89 19.11 -17.59
CA SER A 83 -14.03 19.22 -18.78
C SER A 83 -14.84 18.97 -20.05
N ILE A 84 -15.70 17.95 -20.06
CA ILE A 84 -16.60 17.68 -21.18
C ILE A 84 -17.63 18.81 -21.38
N THR A 85 -18.25 19.31 -20.30
CA THR A 85 -19.22 20.41 -20.42
C THR A 85 -18.55 21.67 -20.98
N HIS A 86 -17.29 21.94 -20.60
CA HIS A 86 -16.49 23.02 -21.14
C HIS A 86 -16.22 22.83 -22.65
N MET A 87 -15.82 21.62 -23.06
CA MET A 87 -15.56 21.27 -24.47
C MET A 87 -16.80 21.33 -25.36
N LEU A 88 -17.98 21.04 -24.81
CA LEU A 88 -19.28 21.15 -25.50
C LEU A 88 -19.76 22.61 -25.62
N ASN A 89 -19.44 23.46 -24.64
CA ASN A 89 -19.88 24.86 -24.65
C ASN A 89 -19.12 25.71 -25.69
N LYS A 90 -17.83 25.46 -25.88
CA LYS A 90 -17.04 26.06 -26.97
C LYS A 90 -17.37 25.35 -28.30
N ASN A 91 -18.36 25.88 -29.01
CA ASN A 91 -18.67 25.53 -30.41
C ASN A 91 -17.56 26.02 -31.37
N GLU A 92 -16.33 25.54 -31.23
CA GLU A 92 -15.28 25.75 -32.25
C GLU A 92 -15.22 24.51 -33.16
N ASN A 93 -15.33 24.80 -34.46
CA ASN A 93 -15.60 23.89 -35.59
C ASN A 93 -14.53 22.81 -35.85
N ASP A 94 -13.52 22.67 -35.00
CA ASP A 94 -12.45 21.69 -35.16
C ASP A 94 -12.64 20.53 -34.16
N LEU A 95 -13.62 19.68 -34.45
CA LEU A 95 -13.76 18.40 -33.79
C LEU A 95 -12.75 17.41 -34.37
N ILE A 96 -12.08 16.64 -33.51
CA ILE A 96 -11.14 15.56 -33.87
C ILE A 96 -11.84 14.43 -34.64
N TYR A 97 -13.16 14.37 -34.56
CA TYR A 97 -13.98 13.33 -35.16
C TYR A 97 -14.72 13.88 -36.38
N GLU A 98 -14.28 13.47 -37.56
CA GLU A 98 -14.76 13.84 -38.90
C GLU A 98 -16.21 13.36 -39.17
N ASN A 99 -17.18 13.74 -38.33
CA ASN A 99 -18.60 13.49 -38.62
C ASN A 99 -19.38 14.80 -38.80
N GLU A 100 -19.85 15.03 -40.03
CA GLU A 100 -20.65 16.19 -40.40
C GLU A 100 -21.93 16.36 -39.57
N VAL A 101 -22.51 15.27 -39.02
CA VAL A 101 -23.75 15.31 -38.25
C VAL A 101 -23.53 15.93 -36.86
N PHE A 102 -22.39 15.63 -36.23
CA PHE A 102 -22.02 16.14 -34.92
C PHE A 102 -21.53 17.60 -35.00
N ALA A 103 -20.73 17.91 -36.04
CA ALA A 103 -20.21 19.26 -36.28
C ALA A 103 -21.29 20.33 -36.50
N LYS A 104 -22.51 19.94 -36.90
CA LYS A 104 -23.66 20.84 -37.07
C LYS A 104 -24.44 21.11 -35.78
N GLN A 105 -24.17 20.39 -34.69
CA GLN A 105 -24.90 20.55 -33.43
C GLN A 105 -24.34 21.69 -32.59
N LYS A 106 -25.22 22.45 -31.96
CA LYS A 106 -24.87 23.49 -30.98
C LYS A 106 -25.43 23.15 -29.62
N PHE A 107 -24.60 23.18 -28.59
CA PHE A 107 -25.00 22.83 -27.23
C PHE A 107 -25.32 24.06 -26.38
N ALA A 108 -26.39 23.99 -25.58
CA ALA A 108 -26.69 24.88 -24.47
C ALA A 108 -26.31 24.16 -23.18
N VAL A 109 -25.29 24.62 -22.46
CA VAL A 109 -24.78 23.96 -21.25
C VAL A 109 -25.27 24.71 -20.02
N LEU A 110 -26.02 24.04 -19.15
CA LEU A 110 -26.45 24.61 -17.87
C LEU A 110 -25.37 24.46 -16.79
N PRO A 111 -25.41 25.29 -15.73
CA PRO A 111 -24.61 25.06 -14.53
C PRO A 111 -24.90 23.69 -13.91
N SER A 112 -23.91 23.06 -13.30
CA SER A 112 -24.13 21.77 -12.62
C SER A 112 -25.15 21.91 -11.50
N ILE A 113 -26.05 20.94 -11.40
CA ILE A 113 -26.95 20.81 -10.24
C ILE A 113 -26.15 20.15 -9.11
N ASP A 114 -26.16 20.79 -7.93
CA ASP A 114 -25.66 20.20 -6.69
C ASP A 114 -26.85 19.70 -5.84
N PRO A 115 -26.94 18.39 -5.56
CA PRO A 115 -27.85 17.76 -4.63
C PRO A 115 -27.90 18.36 -3.21
N SER A 116 -26.94 19.19 -2.81
CA SER A 116 -26.98 19.94 -1.54
C SER A 116 -28.10 21.00 -1.47
N PHE A 117 -28.63 21.47 -2.61
CA PHE A 117 -29.71 22.46 -2.66
C PHE A 117 -31.12 21.88 -2.43
N PHE A 118 -31.22 20.58 -2.13
CA PHE A 118 -32.48 19.86 -2.03
C PHE A 118 -32.94 19.76 -0.58
N ASP A 119 -34.08 20.39 -0.30
CA ASP A 119 -34.82 20.25 0.95
C ASP A 119 -36.15 19.53 0.67
N LYS A 120 -36.94 19.26 1.71
CA LYS A 120 -38.28 18.64 1.57
C LYS A 120 -39.24 19.40 0.64
N ASN A 121 -38.92 20.64 0.28
CA ASN A 121 -39.78 21.55 -0.50
C ASN A 121 -39.27 21.84 -1.92
N THR A 122 -38.04 21.49 -2.26
CA THR A 122 -37.41 21.79 -3.55
C THR A 122 -36.99 20.49 -4.23
N ASN A 123 -37.57 20.20 -5.40
CA ASN A 123 -37.27 18.99 -6.17
C ASN A 123 -36.35 19.29 -7.38
N ILE A 124 -35.86 18.27 -8.09
CA ILE A 124 -34.84 18.47 -9.15
C ILE A 124 -35.39 19.26 -10.33
N LEU A 125 -36.70 19.16 -10.56
CA LEU A 125 -37.38 19.93 -11.58
C LEU A 125 -37.44 21.42 -11.21
N ASP A 126 -37.62 21.76 -9.93
CA ASP A 126 -37.60 23.14 -9.46
C ASP A 126 -36.23 23.80 -9.67
N VAL A 127 -35.15 23.09 -9.36
CA VAL A 127 -33.79 23.57 -9.57
C VAL A 127 -33.49 23.72 -11.07
N PHE A 128 -33.86 22.71 -11.87
CA PHE A 128 -33.73 22.74 -13.33
C PHE A 128 -34.47 23.94 -13.95
N LEU A 129 -35.73 24.17 -13.56
CA LEU A 129 -36.51 25.32 -14.03
C LEU A 129 -35.88 26.64 -13.62
N GLY A 130 -35.42 26.74 -12.36
CA GLY A 130 -34.74 27.92 -11.86
C GLY A 130 -33.47 28.25 -12.66
N GLN A 131 -32.69 27.23 -13.04
CA GLN A 131 -31.49 27.40 -13.87
C GLN A 131 -31.83 27.89 -15.28
N ILE A 132 -32.78 27.25 -15.97
CA ILE A 132 -33.19 27.68 -17.32
C ILE A 132 -33.78 29.10 -17.27
N PHE A 133 -34.61 29.40 -16.28
CA PHE A 133 -35.21 30.72 -16.13
C PHE A 133 -34.16 31.80 -15.85
N SER A 134 -33.20 31.52 -14.97
CA SER A 134 -32.08 32.42 -14.66
C SER A 134 -31.21 32.68 -15.90
N ASP A 135 -30.89 31.63 -16.66
CA ASP A 135 -30.09 31.73 -17.88
C ASP A 135 -30.84 32.44 -19.03
N PHE A 136 -32.15 32.24 -19.13
CA PHE A 136 -33.01 33.02 -20.03
C PHE A 136 -33.06 34.50 -19.63
N LYS A 137 -33.24 34.80 -18.34
CA LYS A 137 -33.30 36.17 -17.82
C LYS A 137 -32.00 36.95 -18.05
N LYS A 138 -30.84 36.30 -17.89
CA LYS A 138 -29.53 36.91 -18.19
C LYS A 138 -29.39 37.32 -19.65
N ASP A 139 -29.87 36.50 -20.58
CA ASP A 139 -29.89 36.86 -22.01
C ASP A 139 -30.79 38.07 -22.26
N VAL A 140 -31.93 38.13 -21.55
CA VAL A 140 -32.87 39.25 -21.64
C VAL A 140 -32.24 40.55 -21.15
N GLU A 141 -31.56 40.50 -20.00
CA GLU A 141 -30.94 41.67 -19.37
C GLU A 141 -29.66 42.15 -20.07
N SER A 142 -28.91 41.23 -20.70
CA SER A 142 -27.63 41.55 -21.36
C SER A 142 -27.76 42.13 -22.77
N GLY A 143 -28.97 42.24 -23.33
CA GLY A 143 -29.19 42.79 -24.66
C GLY A 143 -28.63 41.93 -25.81
N ASN A 144 -28.22 40.68 -25.54
CA ASN A 144 -27.88 39.68 -26.56
C ASN A 144 -29.11 39.22 -27.39
N GLU A 145 -30.27 39.83 -27.15
CA GLU A 145 -31.60 39.53 -27.68
C GLU A 145 -31.85 39.99 -29.12
N ASN A 146 -30.86 40.42 -29.90
CA ASN A 146 -31.06 41.07 -31.22
C ASN A 146 -31.84 40.23 -32.27
N LYS A 147 -32.38 39.05 -31.90
CA LYS A 147 -33.22 38.15 -32.72
C LYS A 147 -34.51 37.63 -32.05
N THR A 148 -34.88 38.03 -30.82
CA THR A 148 -36.02 37.43 -30.09
C THR A 148 -37.26 38.32 -30.10
N THR A 149 -38.36 37.85 -30.72
CA THR A 149 -39.61 38.62 -30.84
C THR A 149 -40.36 38.71 -29.49
N LEU A 150 -41.07 39.80 -29.21
CA LEU A 150 -41.95 39.94 -28.03
C LEU A 150 -42.91 38.75 -27.84
N SER A 151 -43.43 38.20 -28.94
CA SER A 151 -44.29 37.01 -28.93
C SER A 151 -43.57 35.74 -28.44
N GLN A 152 -42.28 35.55 -28.78
CA GLN A 152 -41.49 34.40 -28.30
C GLN A 152 -41.17 34.52 -26.80
N LYS A 153 -41.01 35.75 -26.29
CA LYS A 153 -40.83 36.00 -24.85
C LYS A 153 -42.10 35.69 -24.06
N GLN A 154 -43.26 36.11 -24.57
CA GLN A 154 -44.54 35.79 -23.92
C GLN A 154 -44.80 34.28 -23.93
N ASP A 155 -44.55 33.62 -25.05
CA ASP A 155 -44.72 32.17 -25.21
C ASP A 155 -43.83 31.34 -24.25
N ILE A 156 -42.55 31.70 -24.09
CA ILE A 156 -41.70 30.98 -23.13
C ILE A 156 -42.10 31.24 -21.67
N LEU A 157 -42.52 32.47 -21.33
CA LEU A 157 -43.01 32.81 -19.98
C LEU A 157 -44.29 32.06 -19.62
N GLU A 158 -45.22 31.95 -20.57
CA GLU A 158 -46.44 31.14 -20.40
C GLU A 158 -46.09 29.67 -20.16
N LYS A 159 -45.13 29.12 -20.92
CA LYS A 159 -44.64 27.75 -20.71
C LYS A 159 -43.99 27.55 -19.34
N PHE A 160 -43.22 28.52 -18.85
CA PHE A 160 -42.67 28.48 -17.49
C PHE A 160 -43.78 28.43 -16.44
N GLU A 161 -44.81 29.27 -16.58
CA GLU A 161 -45.95 29.33 -15.66
C GLU A 161 -46.72 28.00 -15.65
N ILE A 162 -47.02 27.42 -16.82
CA ILE A 162 -47.68 26.11 -16.95
C ILE A 162 -46.89 25.03 -16.22
N VAL A 163 -45.58 24.91 -16.49
CA VAL A 163 -44.76 23.87 -15.87
C VAL A 163 -44.66 24.09 -14.35
N LYS A 164 -44.46 25.33 -13.88
CA LYS A 164 -44.34 25.62 -12.45
C LYS A 164 -45.64 25.36 -11.68
N ASN A 165 -46.79 25.69 -12.28
CA ASN A 165 -48.09 25.38 -11.70
C ASN A 165 -48.29 23.87 -11.61
N THR A 166 -47.96 23.14 -12.68
CA THR A 166 -48.07 21.67 -12.72
C THR A 166 -47.20 21.00 -11.64
N ILE A 167 -45.96 21.45 -11.45
CA ILE A 167 -45.08 20.94 -10.37
C ILE A 167 -45.64 21.28 -8.98
N SER A 168 -46.15 22.49 -8.79
CA SER A 168 -46.74 22.91 -7.52
C SER A 168 -47.95 22.06 -7.12
N TYR A 169 -48.81 21.69 -8.08
CA TYR A 169 -49.94 20.78 -7.84
C TYR A 169 -49.49 19.39 -7.40
N MET A 170 -48.46 18.83 -8.03
CA MET A 170 -47.92 17.52 -7.63
C MET A 170 -47.29 17.55 -6.22
N ASN A 171 -46.63 18.65 -5.86
CA ASN A 171 -45.97 18.79 -4.54
C ASN A 171 -46.99 18.98 -3.39
N GLN A 172 -48.16 19.58 -3.64
CA GLN A 172 -49.19 19.84 -2.60
C GLN A 172 -49.77 18.56 -1.98
N ARG A 173 -49.75 17.42 -2.69
CA ARG A 173 -50.23 16.13 -2.17
C ARG A 173 -49.26 15.39 -1.24
N LYS A 174 -47.96 15.73 -1.24
CA LYS A 174 -46.98 15.10 -0.32
C LYS A 174 -47.20 15.47 1.16
N TYR A 175 -47.95 16.53 1.43
CA TYR A 175 -48.21 17.07 2.77
C TYR A 175 -49.63 16.81 3.28
N SER A 176 -50.53 16.27 2.45
CA SER A 176 -51.88 15.87 2.84
C SER A 176 -51.89 14.38 3.22
N ASP A 177 -51.30 14.07 4.36
CA ASP A 177 -51.40 12.74 4.96
C ASP A 177 -52.74 12.62 5.71
N GLY A 178 -53.53 11.60 5.37
CA GLY A 178 -54.55 11.04 6.27
C GLY A 178 -56.02 11.27 5.90
N ASN A 179 -56.64 10.21 5.39
CA ASN A 179 -58.07 9.86 5.49
C ASN A 179 -59.11 10.84 4.93
N CYS A 180 -59.63 10.54 3.73
CA CYS A 180 -61.06 10.58 3.39
C CYS A 180 -61.29 9.94 2.00
N LEU A 181 -61.76 8.70 1.95
CA LEU A 181 -62.19 8.05 0.70
C LEU A 181 -63.53 8.66 0.26
N SER A 182 -63.54 9.46 -0.81
CA SER A 182 -64.78 9.96 -1.43
C SER A 182 -64.68 10.02 -2.96
N GLU A 183 -65.81 10.06 -3.68
CA GLU A 183 -65.85 10.08 -5.15
C GLU A 183 -65.11 11.28 -5.79
N SER A 184 -64.82 12.34 -5.03
CA SER A 184 -63.95 13.44 -5.48
C SER A 184 -62.49 13.00 -5.69
N ASP A 185 -62.04 11.92 -5.04
CA ASP A 185 -60.69 11.35 -5.22
C ASP A 185 -60.46 10.81 -6.63
N ASN A 186 -61.51 10.35 -7.32
CA ASN A 186 -61.37 9.78 -8.66
C ASN A 186 -61.15 10.87 -9.72
N VAL A 187 -61.82 12.02 -9.57
CA VAL A 187 -61.63 13.19 -10.43
C VAL A 187 -60.29 13.85 -10.15
N GLU A 188 -59.89 13.98 -8.87
CA GLU A 188 -58.55 14.45 -8.50
C GLU A 188 -57.43 13.53 -9.01
N LYS A 189 -57.59 12.20 -8.90
CA LYS A 189 -56.62 11.24 -9.48
C LYS A 189 -56.54 11.33 -11.01
N LEU A 190 -57.66 11.61 -11.69
CA LEU A 190 -57.68 11.87 -13.14
C LEU A 190 -56.99 13.19 -13.48
N ILE A 191 -57.21 14.24 -12.69
CA ILE A 191 -56.49 15.51 -12.80
C ILE A 191 -54.99 15.28 -12.59
N ASP A 192 -54.57 14.47 -11.62
CA ASP A 192 -53.17 14.14 -11.35
C ASP A 192 -52.50 13.31 -12.44
N LEU A 193 -53.19 12.29 -12.96
CA LEU A 193 -52.73 11.49 -14.10
C LEU A 193 -52.61 12.37 -15.35
N SER A 194 -53.60 13.25 -15.57
CA SER A 194 -53.54 14.23 -16.65
C SER A 194 -52.41 15.23 -16.45
N ALA A 195 -52.16 15.71 -15.23
CA ALA A 195 -51.11 16.65 -14.88
C ALA A 195 -49.71 16.03 -15.03
N SER A 196 -49.54 14.77 -14.64
CA SER A 196 -48.27 14.04 -14.76
C SER A 196 -47.90 13.75 -16.23
N VAL A 197 -48.88 13.32 -17.04
CA VAL A 197 -48.70 13.14 -18.50
C VAL A 197 -48.51 14.48 -19.20
N ASN A 198 -49.20 15.53 -18.73
CA ASN A 198 -49.04 16.89 -19.24
C ASN A 198 -47.71 17.51 -18.82
N LEU A 199 -47.10 17.10 -17.71
CA LEU A 199 -45.84 17.67 -17.24
C LEU A 199 -44.67 17.34 -18.17
N GLU A 200 -44.48 16.07 -18.54
CA GLU A 200 -43.43 15.67 -19.49
C GLU A 200 -43.58 16.45 -20.80
N SER A 201 -44.80 16.50 -21.35
CA SER A 201 -45.11 17.27 -22.57
C SER A 201 -44.85 18.78 -22.40
N SER A 202 -45.20 19.35 -21.25
CA SER A 202 -45.02 20.77 -20.95
C SER A 202 -43.54 21.13 -20.79
N ILE A 203 -42.76 20.29 -20.12
CA ILE A 203 -41.29 20.42 -20.00
C ILE A 203 -40.65 20.34 -21.39
N ASN A 204 -41.06 19.39 -22.23
CA ASN A 204 -40.53 19.25 -23.59
C ASN A 204 -40.82 20.48 -24.46
N LYS A 205 -42.02 21.05 -24.36
CA LYS A 205 -42.39 22.31 -25.04
C LYS A 205 -41.57 23.49 -24.53
N LEU A 206 -41.34 23.56 -23.22
CA LEU A 206 -40.50 24.60 -22.60
C LEU A 206 -39.05 24.51 -23.08
N ILE A 207 -38.45 23.31 -23.04
CA ILE A 207 -37.08 23.07 -23.50
C ILE A 207 -36.94 23.43 -24.99
N SER A 208 -37.91 23.04 -25.81
CA SER A 208 -37.91 23.37 -27.25
C SER A 208 -37.98 24.88 -27.48
N ALA A 209 -38.83 25.60 -26.75
CA ALA A 209 -38.92 27.06 -26.83
C ALA A 209 -37.60 27.73 -26.39
N TYR A 210 -37.02 27.26 -25.29
CA TYR A 210 -35.74 27.75 -24.77
C TYR A 210 -34.59 27.53 -25.77
N LEU A 211 -34.45 26.32 -26.32
CA LEU A 211 -33.40 26.00 -27.30
C LEU A 211 -33.54 26.81 -28.60
N ASN A 212 -34.78 27.04 -29.05
CA ASN A 212 -35.07 27.89 -30.20
C ASN A 212 -34.61 29.34 -29.99
N ILE A 213 -34.86 29.90 -28.80
CA ILE A 213 -34.40 31.25 -28.45
C ILE A 213 -32.86 31.31 -28.42
N LYS A 214 -32.22 30.31 -27.80
CA LYS A 214 -30.75 30.21 -27.72
C LYS A 214 -30.09 29.87 -29.07
N GLN A 215 -30.86 29.48 -30.09
CA GLN A 215 -30.36 28.94 -31.37
C GLN A 215 -29.40 27.76 -31.17
N LYS A 216 -29.76 26.88 -30.24
CA LYS A 216 -29.04 25.66 -29.90
C LYS A 216 -29.91 24.44 -30.19
N ASN A 217 -29.28 23.27 -30.34
CA ASN A 217 -29.96 22.03 -30.71
C ASN A 217 -30.18 21.10 -29.51
N ILE A 218 -29.23 21.08 -28.57
CA ILE A 218 -29.18 20.14 -27.46
C ILE A 218 -28.90 20.90 -26.16
N LEU A 219 -29.69 20.60 -25.13
CA LEU A 219 -29.49 21.05 -23.76
C LEU A 219 -28.61 20.04 -23.00
N VAL A 220 -27.54 20.49 -22.38
CA VAL A 220 -26.67 19.67 -21.54
C VAL A 220 -26.90 20.02 -20.09
N LEU A 221 -27.27 19.01 -19.29
CA LEU A 221 -27.54 19.13 -17.86
C LEU A 221 -26.52 18.32 -17.06
N PRO A 222 -25.50 18.96 -16.47
CA PRO A 222 -24.57 18.30 -15.54
C PRO A 222 -25.20 18.17 -14.16
N ILE A 223 -25.02 17.02 -13.52
CA ILE A 223 -25.50 16.69 -12.17
C ILE A 223 -24.35 16.01 -11.43
N ASP A 224 -23.94 16.59 -10.31
CA ASP A 224 -22.84 16.07 -9.48
C ASP A 224 -23.35 15.43 -8.20
N ASP A 225 -22.57 14.55 -7.55
CA ASP A 225 -22.78 14.03 -6.18
C ASP A 225 -24.20 13.52 -5.81
N ILE A 226 -24.99 13.05 -6.79
CA ILE A 226 -26.37 12.55 -6.56
C ILE A 226 -26.41 11.31 -5.65
N ASP A 227 -25.32 10.55 -5.63
CA ASP A 227 -25.12 9.35 -4.82
C ASP A 227 -24.82 9.64 -3.34
N LEU A 228 -24.52 10.89 -2.96
CA LEU A 228 -24.27 11.26 -1.55
C LEU A 228 -25.55 11.49 -0.73
N HIS A 229 -26.71 11.70 -1.37
CA HIS A 229 -27.96 12.06 -0.68
C HIS A 229 -28.87 10.86 -0.42
N SER A 230 -28.76 10.29 0.78
CA SER A 230 -29.45 9.04 1.15
C SER A 230 -30.97 9.13 1.37
N SER A 231 -31.57 10.32 1.38
CA SER A 231 -33.03 10.53 1.58
C SER A 231 -33.76 10.96 0.31
N CYS A 232 -33.10 11.68 -0.60
CA CYS A 232 -33.72 12.26 -1.78
C CYS A 232 -33.16 11.69 -3.10
N GLY A 233 -32.02 10.99 -3.08
CA GLY A 233 -31.32 10.55 -4.30
C GLY A 233 -32.16 9.65 -5.23
N TYR A 234 -32.92 8.70 -4.67
CA TYR A 234 -33.83 7.87 -5.47
C TYR A 234 -34.93 8.70 -6.15
N GLU A 235 -35.54 9.63 -5.41
CA GLU A 235 -36.59 10.48 -5.96
C GLU A 235 -36.06 11.37 -7.09
N MET A 236 -34.87 11.94 -6.91
CA MET A 236 -34.20 12.75 -7.93
C MET A 236 -33.98 11.95 -9.21
N VAL A 237 -33.42 10.74 -9.09
CA VAL A 237 -33.18 9.85 -10.22
C VAL A 237 -34.49 9.46 -10.92
N GLU A 238 -35.56 9.19 -10.16
CA GLU A 238 -36.88 8.92 -10.72
C GLU A 238 -37.47 10.11 -11.46
N GLN A 239 -37.31 11.34 -10.95
CA GLN A 239 -37.77 12.56 -11.61
C GLN A 239 -37.00 12.81 -12.91
N ILE A 240 -35.69 12.60 -12.91
CA ILE A 240 -34.85 12.67 -14.11
C ILE A 240 -35.36 11.66 -15.15
N ARG A 241 -35.50 10.38 -14.75
CA ARG A 241 -35.93 9.29 -15.63
C ARG A 241 -37.33 9.52 -16.21
N LYS A 242 -38.25 10.09 -15.43
CA LYS A 242 -39.65 10.31 -15.84
C LYS A 242 -39.84 11.57 -16.70
N TYR A 243 -39.16 12.66 -16.38
CA TYR A 243 -39.54 13.98 -16.90
C TYR A 243 -38.46 14.67 -17.74
N LEU A 244 -37.19 14.21 -17.66
CA LEU A 244 -36.06 14.81 -18.40
C LEU A 244 -35.49 13.88 -19.48
N ASN A 245 -36.13 12.74 -19.72
CA ASN A 245 -35.72 11.79 -20.76
C ASN A 245 -36.22 12.24 -22.15
N HIS A 246 -35.50 13.17 -22.77
CA HIS A 246 -35.88 13.82 -24.03
C HIS A 246 -34.73 13.81 -25.04
N SER A 247 -35.06 13.72 -26.34
CA SER A 247 -34.07 13.62 -27.44
C SER A 247 -33.11 14.81 -27.52
N ASN A 248 -33.59 16.02 -27.19
CA ASN A 248 -32.80 17.25 -27.19
C ASN A 248 -32.15 17.58 -25.84
N VAL A 249 -32.13 16.64 -24.90
CA VAL A 249 -31.50 16.80 -23.58
C VAL A 249 -30.45 15.72 -23.42
N VAL A 250 -29.26 16.09 -22.95
CA VAL A 250 -28.18 15.19 -22.56
C VAL A 250 -27.88 15.43 -21.09
N ILE A 251 -27.95 14.38 -20.29
CA ILE A 251 -27.73 14.44 -18.85
C ILE A 251 -26.37 13.84 -18.55
N LEU A 252 -25.49 14.63 -17.93
CA LEU A 252 -24.18 14.17 -17.49
C LEU A 252 -24.23 13.97 -15.98
N MET A 253 -23.84 12.80 -15.51
CA MET A 253 -23.80 12.48 -14.08
C MET A 253 -22.39 12.12 -13.64
N ALA A 254 -21.95 12.65 -12.49
CA ALA A 254 -20.77 12.16 -11.79
C ALA A 254 -21.22 11.41 -10.53
N LEU A 255 -20.95 10.10 -10.45
CA LEU A 255 -21.45 9.25 -9.36
C LEU A 255 -20.58 8.03 -9.08
N LYS A 256 -20.72 7.42 -7.90
CA LYS A 256 -20.28 6.06 -7.60
C LYS A 256 -21.48 5.12 -7.70
N ILE A 257 -21.48 4.24 -8.70
CA ILE A 257 -22.65 3.41 -9.02
C ILE A 257 -23.09 2.52 -7.85
N THR A 258 -22.14 1.97 -7.08
CA THR A 258 -22.44 1.15 -5.90
C THR A 258 -23.05 1.96 -4.74
N GLN A 259 -22.82 3.27 -4.69
CA GLN A 259 -23.47 4.13 -3.69
C GLN A 259 -24.90 4.44 -4.12
N LEU A 260 -25.10 4.74 -5.41
CA LEU A 260 -26.44 4.92 -5.96
C LEU A 260 -27.28 3.63 -5.83
N ASP A 261 -26.68 2.46 -6.05
CA ASP A 261 -27.31 1.15 -5.87
C ASP A 261 -27.90 0.99 -4.47
N LYS A 262 -27.10 1.29 -3.44
CA LYS A 262 -27.56 1.28 -2.04
C LYS A 262 -28.67 2.29 -1.76
N VAL A 263 -28.67 3.44 -2.41
CA VAL A 263 -29.75 4.44 -2.28
C VAL A 263 -31.06 3.89 -2.85
N VAL A 264 -31.02 3.25 -4.03
CA VAL A 264 -32.18 2.61 -4.65
C VAL A 264 -32.65 1.41 -3.80
N GLU A 265 -31.72 0.55 -3.41
CA GLU A 265 -31.99 -0.63 -2.58
C GLU A 265 -32.72 -0.23 -1.29
N LYS A 266 -32.25 0.82 -0.61
CA LYS A 266 -32.88 1.37 0.61
C LYS A 266 -34.33 1.81 0.38
N GLU A 267 -34.67 2.39 -0.77
CA GLU A 267 -36.06 2.77 -1.05
C GLU A 267 -36.94 1.56 -1.35
N PHE A 268 -36.44 0.58 -2.11
CA PHE A 268 -37.16 -0.68 -2.32
C PHE A 268 -37.35 -1.46 -1.02
N TYR A 269 -36.39 -1.43 -0.09
CA TYR A 269 -36.56 -1.97 1.25
C TYR A 269 -37.74 -1.34 2.00
N LYS A 270 -37.93 -0.02 1.88
CA LYS A 270 -39.07 0.67 2.50
C LYS A 270 -40.39 0.28 1.82
N GLU A 271 -40.40 0.20 0.50
CA GLU A 271 -41.57 -0.15 -0.30
C GLU A 271 -42.06 -1.58 0.00
N TYR A 272 -41.14 -2.54 0.08
CA TYR A 272 -41.44 -3.97 0.28
C TYR A 272 -41.29 -4.46 1.72
N LYS A 273 -41.22 -3.54 2.70
CA LYS A 273 -40.98 -3.85 4.12
C LYS A 273 -41.89 -4.97 4.67
N LEU A 274 -43.18 -4.93 4.37
CA LEU A 274 -44.15 -5.93 4.84
C LEU A 274 -43.92 -7.33 4.23
N LEU A 275 -43.43 -7.42 2.99
CA LEU A 275 -43.13 -8.68 2.32
C LEU A 275 -41.85 -9.32 2.87
N LEU A 276 -40.89 -8.48 3.28
CA LEU A 276 -39.67 -8.93 3.97
C LEU A 276 -39.98 -9.44 5.38
N GLU A 277 -40.77 -8.69 6.16
CA GLU A 277 -41.17 -9.08 7.52
C GLU A 277 -42.01 -10.38 7.54
N SER A 278 -42.70 -10.68 6.44
CA SER A 278 -43.47 -11.91 6.26
C SER A 278 -42.70 -13.07 5.60
N ASN A 279 -41.39 -12.93 5.36
CA ASN A 279 -40.53 -13.91 4.67
C ASN A 279 -41.02 -14.32 3.26
N ASN A 280 -41.88 -13.52 2.64
CA ASN A 280 -42.37 -13.77 1.27
C ASN A 280 -41.42 -13.22 0.19
N MET A 281 -40.44 -12.41 0.59
CA MET A 281 -39.41 -11.85 -0.27
C MET A 281 -38.09 -11.83 0.49
N SER A 282 -36.97 -12.09 -0.21
CA SER A 282 -35.63 -12.05 0.38
C SER A 282 -34.95 -10.70 0.14
N SER A 283 -33.97 -10.36 0.98
CA SER A 283 -33.05 -9.22 0.79
C SER A 283 -32.38 -9.25 -0.58
N ASP A 284 -31.96 -10.44 -1.01
CA ASP A 284 -31.22 -10.63 -2.25
C ASP A 284 -32.09 -10.29 -3.47
N THR A 285 -33.39 -10.58 -3.38
CA THR A 285 -34.35 -10.19 -4.43
C THR A 285 -34.48 -8.68 -4.57
N ILE A 286 -34.38 -7.93 -3.47
CA ILE A 286 -34.42 -6.45 -3.51
C ILE A 286 -33.13 -5.90 -4.10
N ALA A 287 -31.98 -6.44 -3.72
CA ALA A 287 -30.70 -6.09 -4.32
C ALA A 287 -30.71 -6.34 -5.84
N ASP A 288 -31.24 -7.48 -6.29
CA ASP A 288 -31.42 -7.79 -7.71
C ASP A 288 -32.35 -6.80 -8.43
N MET A 289 -33.42 -6.35 -7.77
CA MET A 289 -34.33 -5.35 -8.32
C MET A 289 -33.66 -3.98 -8.46
N ALA A 290 -32.89 -3.55 -7.46
CA ALA A 290 -32.12 -2.31 -7.51
C ALA A 290 -31.10 -2.34 -8.66
N ASN A 291 -30.38 -3.45 -8.81
CA ASN A 291 -29.43 -3.64 -9.89
C ASN A 291 -30.12 -3.57 -11.28
N LYS A 292 -31.23 -4.29 -11.48
CA LYS A 292 -32.02 -4.24 -12.72
C LYS A 292 -32.53 -2.84 -13.03
N TYR A 293 -32.93 -2.10 -12.00
CA TYR A 293 -33.33 -0.71 -12.13
C TYR A 293 -32.16 0.15 -12.64
N LEU A 294 -30.97 0.02 -12.06
CA LEU A 294 -29.78 0.77 -12.48
C LEU A 294 -29.30 0.43 -13.89
N ILE A 295 -29.35 -0.84 -14.31
CA ILE A 295 -29.04 -1.25 -15.68
C ILE A 295 -29.95 -0.53 -16.68
N LYS A 296 -31.23 -0.35 -16.33
CA LYS A 296 -32.19 0.36 -17.17
C LYS A 296 -31.98 1.88 -17.15
N LEU A 297 -31.61 2.43 -16.00
CA LEU A 297 -31.39 3.85 -15.80
C LEU A 297 -30.11 4.35 -16.47
N ILE A 298 -29.03 3.57 -16.45
CA ILE A 298 -27.73 3.94 -17.03
C ILE A 298 -27.16 2.67 -17.70
N PRO A 299 -27.41 2.47 -19.01
CA PRO A 299 -26.87 1.35 -19.77
C PRO A 299 -25.35 1.33 -19.78
N GLU A 300 -24.74 0.16 -19.95
CA GLU A 300 -23.27 -0.02 -19.89
C GLU A 300 -22.49 0.87 -20.85
N ASN A 301 -22.97 1.05 -22.08
CA ASN A 301 -22.32 1.92 -23.08
C ASN A 301 -22.33 3.42 -22.69
N HIS A 302 -23.14 3.81 -21.71
CA HIS A 302 -23.21 5.17 -21.19
C HIS A 302 -22.47 5.32 -19.85
N ARG A 303 -21.72 4.28 -19.43
CA ARG A 303 -20.92 4.27 -18.21
C ARG A 303 -19.44 4.48 -18.56
N PHE A 304 -18.95 5.66 -18.24
CA PHE A 304 -17.57 6.04 -18.46
C PHE A 304 -16.78 5.81 -17.17
N GLU A 305 -16.20 4.63 -17.03
CA GLU A 305 -15.40 4.26 -15.86
C GLU A 305 -14.04 4.97 -15.87
N LEU A 306 -13.78 5.78 -14.85
CA LEU A 306 -12.50 6.42 -14.64
C LEU A 306 -11.47 5.38 -14.18
N PRO A 307 -10.21 5.46 -14.66
CA PRO A 307 -9.16 4.56 -14.22
C PRO A 307 -8.91 4.74 -12.72
N SER A 308 -8.63 3.63 -12.03
CA SER A 308 -8.07 3.72 -10.69
C SER A 308 -6.76 4.48 -10.73
N PHE A 309 -6.45 5.23 -9.67
CA PHE A 309 -5.20 5.99 -9.62
C PHE A 309 -3.96 5.07 -9.67
N GLU A 310 -4.11 3.81 -9.26
CA GLU A 310 -3.04 2.81 -9.37
C GLU A 310 -2.60 2.58 -10.82
N ASN A 311 -3.54 2.64 -11.78
CA ASN A 311 -3.23 2.52 -13.21
C ASN A 311 -2.45 3.75 -13.73
N LEU A 312 -2.44 4.85 -12.98
CA LEU A 312 -1.77 6.10 -13.33
C LEU A 312 -0.40 6.25 -12.63
N PHE A 313 0.04 5.30 -11.81
CA PHE A 313 1.33 5.37 -11.11
C PHE A 313 2.54 5.46 -12.04
N ASP A 314 2.41 4.94 -13.25
CA ASP A 314 3.44 4.86 -14.28
C ASP A 314 3.35 6.04 -15.26
N ASN A 315 2.44 6.98 -15.01
CA ASN A 315 2.35 8.22 -15.76
C ASN A 315 3.38 9.22 -15.20
N VAL A 316 3.95 10.02 -16.08
CA VAL A 316 4.89 11.08 -15.70
C VAL A 316 4.14 12.16 -14.93
N LEU A 317 4.71 12.61 -13.82
CA LEU A 317 4.23 13.75 -13.05
C LEU A 317 4.97 15.02 -13.49
N ASP A 318 4.20 16.05 -13.85
CA ASP A 318 4.69 17.41 -14.07
C ASP A 318 4.11 18.33 -13.00
N VAL A 319 5.00 19.01 -12.28
CA VAL A 319 4.66 19.94 -11.20
C VAL A 319 4.77 21.37 -11.72
N TYR A 320 3.73 22.16 -11.49
CA TYR A 320 3.64 23.57 -11.89
C TYR A 320 3.50 24.47 -10.66
N LEU A 321 4.32 25.53 -10.60
CA LEU A 321 4.32 26.54 -9.56
C LEU A 321 3.70 27.85 -10.06
N PRO A 322 2.96 28.59 -9.22
CA PRO A 322 2.32 29.84 -9.64
C PRO A 322 3.35 30.95 -9.86
N TYR A 323 3.27 31.62 -11.01
CA TYR A 323 4.08 32.78 -11.39
C TYR A 323 3.68 34.06 -10.63
N SER A 324 2.40 34.17 -10.23
CA SER A 324 1.82 35.35 -9.58
C SER A 324 1.14 34.99 -8.24
N LYS A 325 1.08 35.95 -7.31
CA LYS A 325 0.36 35.78 -6.03
C LYS A 325 -1.17 35.67 -6.19
N GLN A 326 -1.72 36.08 -7.34
CA GLN A 326 -3.13 35.93 -7.65
C GLN A 326 -3.33 34.70 -8.54
N ILE A 327 -4.03 33.70 -7.98
CA ILE A 327 -4.42 32.48 -8.69
C ILE A 327 -5.70 32.82 -9.49
N PRO A 328 -5.78 32.56 -10.80
CA PRO A 328 -6.98 32.85 -11.56
C PRO A 328 -8.18 32.06 -11.03
N GLU A 329 -9.29 32.75 -10.82
CA GLU A 329 -10.58 32.12 -10.54
C GLU A 329 -11.09 31.46 -11.84
N SER A 330 -10.78 30.17 -12.04
CA SER A 330 -11.58 29.24 -12.86
C SER A 330 -11.68 29.45 -14.39
N LYS A 331 -10.62 29.90 -15.09
CA LYS A 331 -10.61 29.84 -16.57
C LYS A 331 -9.26 29.39 -17.11
N SER A 332 -9.18 28.12 -17.53
CA SER A 332 -8.03 27.49 -18.20
C SER A 332 -6.70 27.59 -17.43
N PHE A 333 -6.19 26.46 -16.94
CA PHE A 333 -4.86 26.43 -16.29
C PHE A 333 -3.70 26.69 -17.25
N LEU A 334 -3.95 26.66 -18.57
CA LEU A 334 -3.00 27.14 -19.57
C LEU A 334 -2.96 28.67 -19.63
N GLY A 335 -1.77 29.23 -19.38
CA GLY A 335 -1.44 30.65 -19.51
C GLY A 335 -0.06 30.97 -18.89
N SER A 336 0.43 32.20 -19.08
CA SER A 336 1.71 32.74 -18.55
C SER A 336 1.83 32.79 -17.01
N ASN A 337 0.93 32.11 -16.30
CA ASN A 337 0.78 32.18 -14.84
C ASN A 337 1.39 30.99 -14.10
N TRP A 338 1.96 30.01 -14.81
CA TRP A 338 2.54 28.80 -14.22
C TRP A 338 3.93 28.53 -14.82
N ILE A 339 4.88 28.14 -13.97
CA ILE A 339 6.20 27.66 -14.38
C ILE A 339 6.32 26.19 -14.01
N LYS A 340 6.81 25.37 -14.94
CA LYS A 340 7.15 23.98 -14.67
C LYS A 340 8.34 23.91 -13.72
N ASP A 341 8.18 23.17 -12.64
CA ASP A 341 9.25 22.88 -11.69
C ASP A 341 10.04 21.66 -12.15
N GLU A 342 11.11 21.90 -12.91
CA GLU A 342 11.97 20.85 -13.47
C GLU A 342 12.57 19.94 -12.39
N LYS A 343 12.74 20.43 -11.15
CA LYS A 343 13.30 19.64 -10.04
C LYS A 343 12.35 18.51 -9.61
N ASN A 344 11.05 18.80 -9.59
CA ASN A 344 10.02 17.87 -9.10
C ASN A 344 9.18 17.24 -10.23
N SER A 345 9.49 17.55 -11.49
CA SER A 345 8.82 17.02 -12.68
C SER A 345 9.61 15.89 -13.35
N GLY A 346 8.97 15.15 -14.27
CA GLY A 346 9.63 14.16 -15.12
C GLY A 346 9.80 12.77 -14.51
N TYR A 347 9.32 12.56 -13.27
CA TYR A 347 9.33 11.25 -12.61
C TYR A 347 7.96 10.58 -12.75
N HIS A 348 7.92 9.25 -12.82
CA HIS A 348 6.64 8.55 -12.67
C HIS A 348 6.02 8.87 -11.31
N ALA A 349 4.70 9.06 -11.25
CA ALA A 349 3.99 9.54 -10.05
C ALA A 349 4.33 8.75 -8.78
N ARG A 350 4.48 7.41 -8.88
CA ARG A 350 4.88 6.59 -7.72
C ARG A 350 6.26 6.95 -7.16
N TYR A 351 7.24 7.19 -8.03
CA TYR A 351 8.61 7.51 -7.63
C TYR A 351 8.74 8.96 -7.19
N ALA A 352 7.96 9.87 -7.77
CA ALA A 352 7.94 11.27 -7.35
C ALA A 352 7.58 11.40 -5.86
N VAL A 353 6.57 10.66 -5.39
CA VAL A 353 6.14 10.69 -3.98
C VAL A 353 7.23 10.19 -3.04
N THR A 354 7.80 9.02 -3.31
CA THR A 354 8.84 8.43 -2.43
C THR A 354 10.13 9.25 -2.45
N LYS A 355 10.52 9.79 -3.61
CA LYS A 355 11.65 10.72 -3.74
C LYS A 355 11.41 12.00 -2.94
N LEU A 356 10.24 12.62 -3.06
CA LEU A 356 9.88 13.82 -2.32
C LEU A 356 9.92 13.56 -0.80
N ILE A 357 9.28 12.49 -0.32
CA ILE A 357 9.33 12.13 1.10
C ILE A 357 10.78 12.05 1.59
N PHE A 358 11.64 11.32 0.88
CA PHE A 358 13.04 11.19 1.25
C PHE A 358 13.80 12.53 1.23
N ASN A 359 13.58 13.37 0.22
CA ASN A 359 14.27 14.66 0.10
C ASN A 359 13.87 15.63 1.24
N LYS A 360 12.60 15.60 1.65
CA LYS A 360 12.05 16.48 2.70
C LYS A 360 12.29 15.97 4.12
N THR A 361 12.23 14.65 4.35
CA THR A 361 12.25 14.06 5.71
C THR A 361 13.35 13.02 5.96
N ARG A 362 14.02 12.54 4.92
CA ARG A 362 14.95 11.39 4.93
C ARG A 362 14.36 10.04 5.32
N TYR A 363 13.04 9.96 5.48
CA TYR A 363 12.37 8.67 5.54
C TYR A 363 12.41 8.00 4.17
N LEU A 364 12.73 6.71 4.19
CA LEU A 364 12.97 5.93 2.99
C LEU A 364 11.86 4.91 2.80
N PHE A 365 11.28 4.88 1.60
CA PHE A 365 10.22 3.97 1.21
C PHE A 365 10.55 3.34 -0.14
N TYR A 366 10.33 2.04 -0.27
CA TYR A 366 10.60 1.30 -1.50
C TYR A 366 9.34 0.79 -2.17
N HIS A 367 9.42 0.64 -3.49
CA HIS A 367 8.45 -0.13 -4.26
C HIS A 367 9.02 -1.54 -4.43
N THR A 368 8.27 -2.57 -4.02
CA THR A 368 8.63 -3.96 -4.34
C THR A 368 8.38 -4.23 -5.82
N LYS A 369 9.14 -5.16 -6.42
CA LYS A 369 8.98 -5.51 -7.84
C LYS A 369 7.52 -5.87 -8.14
N GLY A 370 6.88 -5.09 -9.00
CA GLY A 370 5.48 -5.28 -9.41
C GLY A 370 4.43 -4.65 -8.48
N THR A 371 4.80 -4.06 -7.34
CA THR A 371 3.84 -3.44 -6.41
C THR A 371 4.34 -2.08 -5.91
N THR A 372 3.50 -1.05 -6.03
CA THR A 372 3.79 0.27 -5.47
C THR A 372 3.63 0.28 -3.95
N SER A 373 4.59 0.88 -3.22
CA SER A 373 4.51 1.17 -1.79
C SER A 373 3.14 1.68 -1.35
N LEU A 374 2.67 1.22 -0.18
CA LEU A 374 1.38 1.64 0.38
C LEU A 374 1.39 3.10 0.87
N ILE A 375 2.57 3.73 1.00
CA ILE A 375 2.65 5.16 1.31
C ILE A 375 2.16 6.04 0.15
N VAL A 376 2.20 5.52 -1.09
CA VAL A 376 1.66 6.24 -2.26
C VAL A 376 0.13 6.19 -2.20
N PRO A 377 -0.55 7.35 -2.22
CA PRO A 377 -2.00 7.42 -2.14
C PRO A 377 -2.71 6.66 -3.27
N ARG A 378 -3.97 6.26 -3.02
CA ARG A 378 -4.77 5.44 -3.95
C ARG A 378 -5.85 6.21 -4.68
N THR A 379 -5.98 7.50 -4.40
CA THR A 379 -6.89 8.43 -5.08
C THR A 379 -6.15 9.69 -5.53
N LEU A 380 -6.59 10.33 -6.61
CA LEU A 380 -6.01 11.60 -7.08
C LEU A 380 -6.12 12.70 -6.03
N ARG A 381 -7.22 12.71 -5.25
CA ARG A 381 -7.42 13.68 -4.16
C ARG A 381 -6.37 13.57 -3.08
N GLU A 382 -6.14 12.37 -2.55
CA GLU A 382 -5.14 12.13 -1.51
C GLU A 382 -3.72 12.36 -2.04
N PHE A 383 -3.48 11.98 -3.30
CA PHE A 383 -2.22 12.25 -4.00
C PHE A 383 -1.91 13.75 -4.06
N ASN A 384 -2.87 14.57 -4.49
CA ASN A 384 -2.72 16.02 -4.54
C ASN A 384 -2.50 16.62 -3.15
N GLN A 385 -3.20 16.13 -2.13
CA GLN A 385 -3.03 16.60 -0.75
C GLN A 385 -1.62 16.31 -0.21
N LEU A 386 -1.10 15.09 -0.45
CA LEU A 386 0.26 14.73 -0.04
C LEU A 386 1.31 15.53 -0.82
N LEU A 387 1.14 15.71 -2.14
CA LEU A 387 2.05 16.55 -2.92
C LEU A 387 2.07 18.00 -2.41
N SER A 388 0.92 18.58 -2.08
CA SER A 388 0.85 19.93 -1.52
C SER A 388 1.64 20.06 -0.22
N LEU A 389 1.50 19.07 0.67
CA LEU A 389 2.25 19.00 1.91
C LEU A 389 3.76 18.91 1.67
N LEU A 390 4.20 18.04 0.76
CA LEU A 390 5.61 17.80 0.49
C LEU A 390 6.27 18.98 -0.24
N ILE A 391 5.60 19.57 -1.24
CA ILE A 391 6.13 20.72 -2.00
C ILE A 391 6.28 21.97 -1.12
N GLN A 392 5.44 22.11 -0.08
CA GLN A 392 5.57 23.18 0.92
C GLN A 392 6.82 23.08 1.79
N MET A 393 7.40 21.88 1.94
CA MET A 393 8.58 21.66 2.77
C MET A 393 9.85 22.02 2.00
N LYS A 394 10.89 22.50 2.69
CA LYS A 394 12.23 22.63 2.09
C LYS A 394 12.96 21.31 2.05
N ASP A 395 13.88 21.14 1.09
CA ASP A 395 14.74 19.95 1.04
C ASP A 395 15.79 20.00 2.16
N LYS A 396 16.17 18.84 2.71
CA LYS A 396 17.23 18.78 3.74
C LYS A 396 18.55 19.43 3.30
N GLU A 397 18.86 19.39 2.00
CA GLU A 397 20.09 20.01 1.49
C GLU A 397 20.07 21.53 1.56
N GLU A 398 18.89 22.14 1.46
CA GLU A 398 18.65 23.57 1.60
C GLU A 398 18.54 23.97 3.09
N SER A 399 18.21 23.02 3.97
CA SER A 399 18.06 23.21 5.42
C SER A 399 19.29 22.82 6.25
N LYS A 400 20.48 22.63 5.64
CA LYS A 400 21.68 22.11 6.32
C LYS A 400 22.06 22.90 7.58
N ASP A 401 21.77 24.21 7.60
CA ASP A 401 22.10 25.11 8.72
C ASP A 401 20.96 25.26 9.74
N ASN A 402 19.78 24.67 9.50
CA ASN A 402 18.59 24.81 10.35
C ASN A 402 17.94 23.45 10.69
N ILE A 403 18.51 22.78 11.70
CA ILE A 403 18.03 21.49 12.23
C ILE A 403 16.56 21.57 12.69
N VAL A 404 16.11 22.73 13.21
CA VAL A 404 14.72 22.90 13.68
C VAL A 404 13.74 22.76 12.53
N GLU A 405 14.01 23.41 11.40
CA GLU A 405 13.16 23.33 10.20
C GLU A 405 13.11 21.91 9.62
N PHE A 406 14.22 21.15 9.69
CA PHE A 406 14.22 19.75 9.28
C PHE A 406 13.37 18.87 10.20
N LYS A 407 13.46 19.05 11.53
CA LYS A 407 12.62 18.33 12.50
C LYS A 407 11.13 18.68 12.34
N GLU A 408 10.80 19.92 11.98
CA GLU A 408 9.43 20.29 11.63
C GLU A 408 8.89 19.50 10.42
N ASN A 409 9.71 19.27 9.38
CA ASN A 409 9.29 18.43 8.24
C ASN A 409 8.93 17.00 8.68
N GLN A 410 9.79 16.39 9.51
CA GLN A 410 9.55 15.05 10.07
C GLN A 410 8.26 15.00 10.89
N GLN A 411 8.01 16.01 11.75
CA GLN A 411 6.79 16.13 12.55
C GLN A 411 5.55 16.31 11.68
N ARG A 412 5.60 17.18 10.67
CA ARG A 412 4.48 17.41 9.73
C ARG A 412 4.14 16.14 8.94
N PHE A 413 5.14 15.40 8.47
CA PHE A 413 4.91 14.13 7.78
C PHE A 413 4.38 13.04 8.72
N SER A 414 4.90 12.94 9.94
CA SER A 414 4.38 12.03 10.98
C SER A 414 2.91 12.33 11.32
N HIS A 415 2.56 13.62 11.41
CA HIS A 415 1.19 14.04 11.59
C HIS A 415 0.30 13.64 10.40
N TYR A 416 0.76 13.84 9.16
CA TYR A 416 0.05 13.35 7.97
C TYR A 416 -0.17 11.83 8.02
N PHE A 417 0.87 11.08 8.35
CA PHE A 417 0.81 9.61 8.40
C PHE A 417 -0.24 9.11 9.40
N THR A 418 -0.24 9.68 10.61
CA THR A 418 -1.17 9.27 11.69
C THR A 418 -2.59 9.80 11.49
N THR A 419 -2.76 11.01 10.97
CA THR A 419 -4.09 11.66 10.92
C THR A 419 -4.82 11.49 9.59
N SER A 420 -4.09 11.32 8.49
CA SER A 420 -4.65 11.24 7.14
C SER A 420 -4.47 9.85 6.53
N TRP A 421 -3.23 9.37 6.41
CA TRP A 421 -2.96 8.06 5.79
C TRP A 421 -3.54 6.90 6.62
N ALA A 422 -3.30 6.87 7.93
CA ALA A 422 -3.79 5.79 8.79
C ALA A 422 -5.32 5.76 8.88
N ARG A 423 -5.98 6.93 8.89
CA ARG A 423 -7.46 7.02 8.96
C ARG A 423 -8.16 6.64 7.66
N SER A 424 -7.53 6.90 6.52
CA SER A 424 -8.08 6.56 5.20
C SER A 424 -7.85 5.09 4.84
N THR A 425 -6.73 4.52 5.29
CA THR A 425 -6.28 3.18 4.85
C THR A 425 -6.61 2.07 5.86
N LEU A 426 -6.58 2.36 7.17
CA LEU A 426 -6.75 1.35 8.22
C LEU A 426 -8.17 1.34 8.80
N THR A 427 -8.49 0.28 9.55
CA THR A 427 -9.70 0.27 10.38
C THR A 427 -9.60 1.32 11.49
N VAL A 428 -10.74 1.74 12.05
CA VAL A 428 -10.77 2.72 13.15
C VAL A 428 -9.93 2.24 14.34
N THR A 429 -10.04 0.96 14.69
CA THR A 429 -9.26 0.35 15.79
C THR A 429 -7.76 0.41 15.52
N ASP A 430 -7.35 0.02 14.32
CA ASP A 430 -5.94 -0.01 13.92
C ASP A 430 -5.34 1.39 13.81
N SER A 431 -6.08 2.34 13.25
CA SER A 431 -5.67 3.74 13.14
C SER A 431 -5.47 4.38 14.53
N ASN A 432 -6.35 4.07 15.49
CA ASN A 432 -6.21 4.51 16.87
C ASN A 432 -4.99 3.88 17.54
N PHE A 433 -4.72 2.59 17.29
CA PHE A 433 -3.52 1.93 17.81
C PHE A 433 -2.23 2.59 17.27
N ILE A 434 -2.14 2.83 15.96
CA ILE A 434 -0.99 3.52 15.36
C ILE A 434 -0.82 4.93 15.94
N THR A 435 -1.91 5.69 16.08
CA THR A 435 -1.87 7.02 16.69
C THR A 435 -1.34 6.98 18.13
N ASN A 436 -1.82 6.03 18.94
CA ASN A 436 -1.35 5.83 20.31
C ASN A 436 0.11 5.42 20.35
N LEU A 437 0.56 4.57 19.42
CA LEU A 437 1.94 4.11 19.31
C LEU A 437 2.90 5.28 19.05
N PHE A 438 2.53 6.24 18.21
CA PHE A 438 3.31 7.47 18.00
C PHE A 438 3.37 8.37 19.25
N ASN A 439 2.40 8.26 20.17
CA ASN A 439 2.33 9.06 21.39
C ASN A 439 2.99 8.41 22.61
N ILE A 440 3.54 7.19 22.49
CA ILE A 440 4.29 6.55 23.59
C ILE A 440 5.58 7.35 23.84
N ALA A 441 5.72 7.85 25.08
CA ALA A 441 6.92 8.57 25.52
C ALA A 441 8.03 7.60 25.97
N ASP A 442 7.68 6.51 26.65
CA ASP A 442 8.63 5.52 27.14
C ASP A 442 8.98 4.50 26.05
N ILE A 443 10.14 4.72 25.41
CA ILE A 443 10.64 3.90 24.30
C ILE A 443 10.80 2.44 24.69
N ALA A 444 11.16 2.15 25.95
CA ALA A 444 11.40 0.79 26.43
C ALA A 444 10.14 -0.09 26.45
N THR A 445 8.95 0.51 26.32
CA THR A 445 7.66 -0.21 26.32
C THR A 445 7.11 -0.47 24.92
N ILE A 446 7.67 0.17 23.89
CA ILE A 446 7.15 0.14 22.52
C ILE A 446 7.12 -1.29 21.98
N ASN A 447 8.25 -2.00 22.01
CA ASN A 447 8.34 -3.35 21.46
C ASN A 447 7.35 -4.31 22.12
N LYS A 448 7.30 -4.32 23.46
CA LYS A 448 6.34 -5.14 24.21
C LYS A 448 4.89 -4.81 23.85
N THR A 449 4.58 -3.52 23.68
CA THR A 449 3.23 -3.07 23.32
C THR A 449 2.82 -3.56 21.93
N VAL A 450 3.73 -3.48 20.95
CA VAL A 450 3.48 -3.97 19.59
C VAL A 450 3.33 -5.47 19.55
N VAL A 451 4.25 -6.23 20.19
CA VAL A 451 4.14 -7.70 20.27
C VAL A 451 2.79 -8.11 20.86
N ARG A 452 2.38 -7.52 21.98
CA ARG A 452 1.11 -7.84 22.62
C ARG A 452 -0.07 -7.54 21.72
N HIS A 453 -0.06 -6.40 21.02
CA HIS A 453 -1.15 -6.07 20.10
C HIS A 453 -1.23 -7.05 18.91
N LEU A 454 -0.08 -7.40 18.31
CA LEU A 454 0.00 -8.37 17.23
C LEU A 454 -0.43 -9.78 17.68
N HIS A 455 -0.05 -10.18 18.89
CA HIS A 455 -0.46 -11.44 19.49
C HIS A 455 -1.97 -11.52 19.61
N ASN A 456 -2.59 -10.55 20.29
CA ASN A 456 -4.04 -10.55 20.52
C ASN A 456 -4.85 -10.46 19.22
N LYS A 457 -4.33 -9.74 18.22
CA LYS A 457 -5.04 -9.57 16.94
C LYS A 457 -4.95 -10.79 16.03
N TYR A 458 -3.79 -11.44 15.95
CA TYR A 458 -3.52 -12.45 14.91
C TYR A 458 -3.17 -13.84 15.43
N LEU A 459 -2.65 -13.94 16.65
CA LEU A 459 -2.06 -15.16 17.19
C LEU A 459 -2.87 -15.77 18.33
N GLU A 460 -3.80 -15.05 18.94
CA GLU A 460 -4.77 -15.60 19.89
C GLU A 460 -6.02 -16.12 19.18
N ASP A 461 -6.58 -17.22 19.68
CA ASP A 461 -7.96 -17.61 19.38
C ASP A 461 -8.95 -16.80 20.23
N GLY A 462 -10.24 -16.85 19.90
CA GLY A 462 -11.29 -16.14 20.65
C GLY A 462 -11.47 -16.59 22.11
N ARG A 463 -10.63 -17.51 22.61
CA ARG A 463 -10.57 -18.01 23.99
C ARG A 463 -9.22 -17.70 24.66
N GLY A 464 -8.31 -16.98 23.99
CA GLY A 464 -6.99 -16.62 24.50
C GLY A 464 -5.91 -17.71 24.36
N ASN A 465 -6.11 -18.76 23.57
CA ASN A 465 -5.08 -19.78 23.31
C ASN A 465 -4.27 -19.45 22.05
N PRO A 466 -2.97 -19.83 21.97
CA PRO A 466 -2.16 -19.63 20.79
C PRO A 466 -2.68 -20.37 19.56
N LYS A 467 -2.84 -19.67 18.44
CA LYS A 467 -3.42 -20.16 17.19
C LYS A 467 -2.32 -20.61 16.22
N GLY A 468 -1.87 -21.85 16.39
CA GLY A 468 -0.90 -22.48 15.47
C GLY A 468 0.36 -21.64 15.27
N SER A 469 0.88 -21.07 16.36
CA SER A 469 2.18 -20.40 16.48
C SER A 469 3.31 -21.43 16.64
N THR A 470 4.53 -21.05 16.25
CA THR A 470 5.73 -21.82 16.55
C THR A 470 6.16 -21.56 18.00
N LYS A 471 6.85 -22.50 18.65
CA LYS A 471 7.39 -22.33 20.02
C LYS A 471 8.14 -21.01 20.21
N THR A 472 8.92 -20.58 19.22
CA THR A 472 9.70 -19.33 19.30
C THR A 472 8.83 -18.08 19.38
N ILE A 473 7.74 -18.02 18.61
CA ILE A 473 6.76 -16.93 18.65
C ILE A 473 6.06 -16.88 20.00
N ASP A 474 5.71 -18.03 20.58
CA ASP A 474 5.11 -18.10 21.93
C ASP A 474 6.05 -17.55 23.00
N PHE A 475 7.37 -17.79 22.86
CA PHE A 475 8.35 -17.20 23.77
C PHE A 475 8.45 -15.68 23.62
N ILE A 476 8.41 -15.14 22.40
CA ILE A 476 8.44 -13.68 22.16
C ILE A 476 7.18 -13.01 22.74
N CYS A 477 6.01 -13.62 22.53
CA CYS A 477 4.72 -13.09 22.97
C CYS A 477 4.43 -13.28 24.46
N ASN A 478 5.34 -13.90 25.22
CA ASN A 478 5.13 -14.18 26.63
C ASN A 478 4.99 -12.90 27.47
N GLU A 479 3.91 -12.79 28.26
CA GLU A 479 3.62 -11.61 29.06
C GLU A 479 4.67 -11.31 30.15
N PHE A 480 5.39 -12.35 30.61
CA PHE A 480 6.46 -12.23 31.61
C PHE A 480 7.77 -11.68 31.04
N ASN A 481 7.85 -11.47 29.73
CA ASN A 481 9.04 -10.86 29.13
C ASN A 481 9.23 -9.42 29.61
N THR A 482 10.47 -9.07 29.88
CA THR A 482 10.88 -7.72 30.23
C THR A 482 10.87 -6.83 28.99
N SER A 483 10.34 -5.62 29.09
CA SER A 483 10.03 -4.81 27.91
C SER A 483 11.25 -4.41 27.08
N TYR A 484 12.38 -4.13 27.73
CA TYR A 484 13.67 -3.76 27.12
C TYR A 484 14.52 -4.95 26.64
N ASN A 485 14.04 -6.19 26.79
CA ASN A 485 14.69 -7.39 26.26
C ASN A 485 13.95 -7.98 25.04
N ILE A 486 12.87 -7.33 24.59
CA ILE A 486 12.22 -7.65 23.32
C ILE A 486 12.88 -6.79 22.24
N SER A 487 13.59 -7.44 21.32
CA SER A 487 14.43 -6.76 20.31
C SER A 487 13.64 -6.32 19.08
N LEU A 488 14.26 -5.48 18.25
CA LEU A 488 13.69 -5.17 16.94
C LEU A 488 13.64 -6.42 16.04
N GLY A 489 14.61 -7.34 16.19
CA GLY A 489 14.60 -8.65 15.55
C GLY A 489 13.36 -9.48 15.92
N ASP A 490 12.96 -9.47 17.19
CA ASP A 490 11.75 -10.16 17.67
C ASP A 490 10.48 -9.60 17.01
N ILE A 491 10.37 -8.26 16.95
CA ILE A 491 9.25 -7.58 16.30
C ILE A 491 9.19 -7.96 14.83
N ASN A 492 10.32 -7.87 14.13
CA ASN A 492 10.37 -8.19 12.72
C ASN A 492 9.94 -9.64 12.47
N LYS A 493 10.40 -10.57 13.30
CA LYS A 493 10.06 -11.98 13.21
C LYS A 493 8.56 -12.23 13.38
N VAL A 494 7.93 -11.62 14.38
CA VAL A 494 6.48 -11.70 14.58
C VAL A 494 5.74 -11.13 13.36
N ILE A 495 6.17 -9.98 12.83
CA ILE A 495 5.58 -9.37 11.63
C ILE A 495 5.71 -10.30 10.41
N GLN A 496 6.91 -10.84 10.13
CA GLN A 496 7.13 -11.74 9.00
C GLN A 496 6.31 -13.02 9.13
N TYR A 497 6.21 -13.58 10.33
CA TYR A 497 5.38 -14.76 10.60
C TYR A 497 3.90 -14.50 10.28
N ILE A 498 3.38 -13.35 10.70
CA ILE A 498 1.99 -12.98 10.44
C ILE A 498 1.78 -12.69 8.94
N LYS A 499 2.72 -12.02 8.26
CA LYS A 499 2.66 -11.72 6.82
C LYS A 499 2.48 -12.97 5.96
N GLN A 500 3.07 -14.10 6.35
CA GLN A 500 2.93 -15.37 5.63
C GLN A 500 1.49 -15.93 5.66
N LYS A 501 0.68 -15.54 6.66
CA LYS A 501 -0.67 -16.07 6.87
C LYS A 501 -1.79 -15.11 6.44
N ILE A 502 -1.50 -13.82 6.33
CA ILE A 502 -2.50 -12.81 5.96
C ILE A 502 -2.84 -12.85 4.48
N VAL A 503 -4.15 -12.80 4.19
CA VAL A 503 -4.67 -12.64 2.82
C VAL A 503 -5.21 -11.22 2.59
N PHE A 504 -5.87 -10.62 3.59
CA PHE A 504 -6.61 -9.36 3.45
C PHE A 504 -5.70 -8.13 3.31
N GLN A 505 -6.11 -7.19 2.46
CA GLN A 505 -5.36 -5.96 2.17
C GLN A 505 -5.27 -5.02 3.38
N GLN A 506 -6.32 -4.96 4.21
CA GLN A 506 -6.34 -4.10 5.42
C GLN A 506 -5.29 -4.54 6.44
N ASP A 507 -5.14 -5.84 6.67
CA ASP A 507 -4.12 -6.37 7.59
C ASP A 507 -2.71 -6.16 7.04
N LYS A 508 -2.51 -6.28 5.72
CA LYS A 508 -1.25 -5.92 5.06
C LYS A 508 -0.90 -4.44 5.26
N ALA A 509 -1.89 -3.55 5.12
CA ALA A 509 -1.71 -2.13 5.37
C ALA A 509 -1.39 -1.84 6.85
N PHE A 510 -2.00 -2.57 7.79
CA PHE A 510 -1.69 -2.42 9.20
C PHE A 510 -0.26 -2.83 9.54
N LEU A 511 0.22 -3.96 9.02
CA LEU A 511 1.61 -4.38 9.23
C LEU A 511 2.60 -3.40 8.58
N PHE A 512 2.29 -2.90 7.38
CA PHE A 512 3.05 -1.82 6.75
C PHE A 512 3.10 -0.56 7.63
N ALA A 513 2.00 -0.23 8.32
CA ALA A 513 1.96 0.91 9.21
C ALA A 513 2.88 0.77 10.42
N ILE A 514 2.96 -0.43 10.99
CA ILE A 514 3.89 -0.75 12.08
C ILE A 514 5.34 -0.66 11.58
N GLU A 515 5.66 -1.24 10.43
CA GLU A 515 7.02 -1.15 9.84
C GLU A 515 7.42 0.29 9.51
N THR A 516 6.46 1.10 9.05
CA THR A 516 6.65 2.53 8.79
C THR A 516 6.93 3.28 10.09
N PHE A 517 6.15 3.02 11.15
CA PHE A 517 6.40 3.59 12.48
C PHE A 517 7.82 3.29 12.97
N TYR A 518 8.24 2.02 12.92
CA TYR A 518 9.60 1.65 13.34
C TYR A 518 10.66 2.31 12.49
N SER A 519 10.48 2.37 11.16
CA SER A 519 11.42 3.04 10.27
C SER A 519 11.55 4.52 10.60
N MET A 520 10.43 5.23 10.77
CA MET A 520 10.44 6.65 11.16
C MET A 520 11.11 6.86 12.51
N ARG A 521 10.76 6.06 13.53
CA ARG A 521 11.37 6.15 14.86
C ARG A 521 12.86 5.84 14.83
N LEU A 522 13.31 4.85 14.08
CA LEU A 522 14.73 4.54 13.96
C LEU A 522 15.52 5.68 13.31
N TYR A 523 14.97 6.36 12.30
CA TYR A 523 15.57 7.56 11.74
C TYR A 523 15.62 8.71 12.76
N ASP A 524 14.50 9.01 13.42
CA ASP A 524 14.42 10.10 14.41
C ASP A 524 15.40 9.89 15.57
N LEU A 525 15.43 8.68 16.14
CA LEU A 525 16.29 8.35 17.28
C LEU A 525 17.76 8.30 16.88
N TYR A 526 18.09 7.85 15.66
CA TYR A 526 19.46 7.89 15.15
C TYR A 526 19.93 9.33 14.94
N ASP A 527 19.09 10.19 14.36
CA ASP A 527 19.41 11.61 14.18
C ASP A 527 19.63 12.27 15.54
N LEU A 528 18.81 11.95 16.57
CA LEU A 528 19.04 12.42 17.94
C LEU A 528 20.36 11.93 18.54
N LYS A 529 20.68 10.63 18.41
CA LYS A 529 21.95 10.05 18.88
C LYS A 529 23.16 10.77 18.27
N THR A 530 23.16 10.93 16.95
CA THR A 530 24.30 11.50 16.22
C THR A 530 24.39 13.04 16.26
N GLU A 531 23.27 13.75 16.50
CA GLU A 531 23.28 15.21 16.69
C GLU A 531 23.62 15.64 18.12
N GLN A 532 23.31 14.83 19.15
CA GLN A 532 23.71 15.10 20.53
C GLN A 532 25.22 15.02 20.73
N ASP A 533 25.90 14.09 20.03
CA ASP A 533 27.37 14.00 20.03
C ASP A 533 28.07 15.22 19.40
N LEU A 534 27.34 16.07 18.66
CA LEU A 534 27.83 17.34 18.12
C LEU A 534 27.56 18.55 19.04
N LYS A 535 26.77 18.37 20.11
CA LYS A 535 26.44 19.42 21.09
C LYS A 535 26.74 18.94 22.51
N THR A 536 28.01 18.81 22.87
CA THR A 536 28.42 18.85 24.28
C THR A 536 28.12 20.23 24.86
N THR A 537 26.89 20.43 25.33
CA THR A 537 26.52 21.14 26.56
C THR A 537 24.99 21.17 26.63
N THR A 538 24.38 20.24 27.36
CA THR A 538 23.07 20.50 27.98
C THR A 538 23.34 20.88 29.44
N PRO A 539 22.80 21.99 29.95
CA PRO A 539 23.06 22.45 31.30
C PRO A 539 22.58 21.44 32.35
N GLN A 540 23.31 21.39 33.46
CA GLN A 540 22.90 20.75 34.72
C GLN A 540 21.59 21.37 35.22
N ILE A 541 20.45 20.89 34.75
CA ILE A 541 19.15 21.10 35.39
C ILE A 541 18.42 19.77 35.31
N GLU A 542 18.63 18.91 36.30
CA GLU A 542 17.69 17.84 36.71
C GLU A 542 18.17 17.18 38.02
N GLU A 543 18.43 17.98 39.06
CA GLU A 543 18.77 17.47 40.41
C GLU A 543 17.58 16.82 41.15
N ASN A 544 16.38 16.80 40.56
CA ASN A 544 15.16 16.28 41.18
C ASN A 544 14.52 15.08 40.44
N ILE A 545 15.29 14.31 39.67
CA ILE A 545 14.82 13.05 39.07
C ILE A 545 15.39 11.87 39.85
N ARG A 546 14.55 10.89 40.19
CA ARG A 546 15.01 9.60 40.74
C ARG A 546 15.99 8.95 39.75
N GLN A 547 17.29 9.04 40.03
CA GLN A 547 18.38 8.58 39.15
C GLN A 547 18.56 7.06 39.03
N ASN A 548 17.57 6.24 39.40
CA ASN A 548 17.70 4.78 39.42
C ASN A 548 16.83 4.10 38.35
N SER A 549 17.07 4.38 37.07
CA SER A 549 16.61 3.52 35.98
C SER A 549 17.82 2.84 35.35
N LEU A 550 17.77 1.51 35.15
CA LEU A 550 18.82 0.72 34.49
C LEU A 550 19.14 1.24 33.07
N LEU A 551 18.27 2.08 32.49
CA LEU A 551 18.31 2.56 31.11
C LEU A 551 18.89 3.99 30.99
N ASN A 552 19.21 4.67 32.10
CA ASN A 552 19.56 6.11 32.10
C ASN A 552 20.79 6.48 31.24
N ASN A 553 21.69 5.54 30.98
CA ASN A 553 22.93 5.78 30.21
C ASN A 553 22.87 5.18 28.80
N ILE A 554 21.69 4.79 28.33
CA ILE A 554 21.49 4.11 27.05
C ILE A 554 20.71 5.06 26.14
N SER A 555 21.13 5.17 24.88
CA SER A 555 20.37 5.96 23.90
C SER A 555 19.02 5.31 23.59
N ASP A 556 17.98 6.11 23.37
CA ASP A 556 16.66 5.62 22.99
C ASP A 556 16.69 4.74 21.72
N TYR A 557 17.61 5.02 20.80
CA TYR A 557 17.84 4.18 19.61
C TYR A 557 18.23 2.75 20.00
N ASP A 558 19.16 2.63 20.96
CA ASP A 558 19.64 1.34 21.44
C ASP A 558 18.56 0.62 22.27
N ILE A 559 17.76 1.35 23.06
CA ILE A 559 16.58 0.81 23.77
C ILE A 559 15.58 0.21 22.77
N LEU A 560 15.29 0.90 21.66
CA LEU A 560 14.35 0.43 20.64
C LEU A 560 14.88 -0.82 19.90
N SER A 561 16.18 -0.85 19.59
CA SER A 561 16.82 -2.01 18.97
C SER A 561 16.94 -3.22 19.91
N ALA A 562 17.13 -2.94 21.21
CA ALA A 562 17.29 -3.91 22.29
C ALA A 562 18.30 -5.03 21.98
N GLY A 563 19.45 -4.64 21.41
CA GLY A 563 20.61 -5.53 21.25
C GLY A 563 20.62 -6.40 20.00
N ASP A 564 19.52 -6.48 19.26
CA ASP A 564 19.42 -7.39 18.12
C ASP A 564 18.46 -6.87 17.02
N TYR A 565 18.97 -6.86 15.79
CA TYR A 565 18.22 -6.49 14.59
C TYR A 565 17.63 -7.72 13.88
N PHE A 566 18.19 -8.91 14.10
CA PHE A 566 17.88 -10.12 13.34
C PHE A 566 17.72 -11.31 14.29
N ASP A 567 16.49 -11.64 14.69
CA ASP A 567 16.25 -12.93 15.35
C ASP A 567 16.38 -14.05 14.30
N THR A 568 17.57 -14.65 14.24
CA THR A 568 17.94 -15.74 13.31
C THR A 568 17.58 -17.13 13.84
N PHE A 569 16.90 -17.25 14.99
CA PHE A 569 16.72 -18.55 15.65
C PHE A 569 15.98 -19.57 14.77
N ASP A 570 15.01 -19.15 13.95
CA ASP A 570 14.32 -20.05 13.02
C ASP A 570 14.84 -19.95 11.58
N TYR A 571 15.69 -18.96 11.29
CA TYR A 571 16.33 -18.82 9.97
C TYR A 571 17.57 -19.70 9.92
N GLN A 572 17.54 -20.81 9.18
CA GLN A 572 18.75 -21.56 8.88
C GLN A 572 19.54 -20.83 7.77
N LEU A 573 20.26 -19.76 8.14
CA LEU A 573 21.02 -18.92 7.19
C LEU A 573 22.19 -19.68 6.57
N LEU A 574 22.76 -20.63 7.32
CA LEU A 574 23.88 -21.46 6.89
C LEU A 574 23.56 -22.95 7.05
N PRO A 575 23.99 -23.80 6.11
CA PRO A 575 23.74 -25.24 6.22
C PRO A 575 24.48 -25.82 7.41
N GLN A 576 23.81 -26.72 8.11
CA GLN A 576 24.35 -27.44 9.26
C GLN A 576 25.61 -28.26 8.88
N THR A 577 26.44 -28.58 9.88
CA THR A 577 27.64 -29.40 9.68
C THR A 577 27.32 -30.78 9.10
N LYS A 578 28.18 -31.25 8.19
CA LYS A 578 28.10 -32.61 7.66
C LYS A 578 28.71 -33.58 8.68
N GLY A 579 27.89 -34.39 9.33
CA GLY A 579 28.33 -35.36 10.34
C GLY A 579 27.16 -36.03 11.07
N SER A 580 27.46 -36.88 12.06
CA SER A 580 26.47 -37.51 12.94
C SER A 580 25.72 -36.50 13.83
N TYR A 581 26.25 -35.29 13.97
CA TYR A 581 25.61 -34.14 14.62
C TYR A 581 25.50 -33.01 13.60
N LYS A 582 24.27 -32.52 13.35
CA LYS A 582 23.99 -31.46 12.37
C LYS A 582 24.03 -30.08 13.01
N LEU A 583 25.22 -29.64 13.41
CA LEU A 583 25.40 -28.43 14.19
C LEU A 583 25.15 -27.17 13.34
N ARG A 584 24.49 -26.18 13.93
CA ARG A 584 24.33 -24.86 13.31
C ARG A 584 25.67 -24.11 13.23
N ARG A 585 25.77 -23.24 12.23
CA ARG A 585 26.98 -22.46 11.88
C ARG A 585 26.75 -20.95 11.92
N ASP A 586 25.52 -20.55 11.65
CA ASP A 586 24.98 -19.21 11.80
C ASP A 586 24.76 -18.85 13.28
N TRP A 587 24.44 -19.86 14.10
CA TRP A 587 24.20 -19.74 15.53
C TRP A 587 24.88 -20.87 16.30
N ARG A 588 25.62 -20.56 17.38
CA ARG A 588 26.32 -21.58 18.19
C ARG A 588 26.66 -21.11 19.61
N VAL A 589 26.47 -21.96 20.62
CA VAL A 589 26.97 -21.69 21.99
C VAL A 589 28.45 -22.07 22.10
N ILE A 590 29.29 -21.11 22.47
CA ILE A 590 30.75 -21.25 22.60
C ILE A 590 31.24 -20.85 24.00
N SER A 591 32.49 -21.20 24.32
CA SER A 591 33.09 -20.96 25.65
C SER A 591 33.72 -19.58 25.74
N LEU A 592 33.22 -18.73 26.64
CA LEU A 592 33.80 -17.40 26.89
C LEU A 592 35.21 -17.53 27.47
N LYS A 593 35.41 -18.45 28.42
CA LYS A 593 36.72 -18.76 29.02
C LYS A 593 37.78 -19.12 27.98
N THR A 594 37.40 -19.81 26.90
CA THR A 594 38.35 -20.17 25.84
C THR A 594 38.82 -18.91 25.11
N ILE A 595 37.90 -18.01 24.73
CA ILE A 595 38.25 -16.73 24.08
C ILE A 595 39.14 -15.87 25.01
N GLN A 596 38.77 -15.78 26.29
CA GLN A 596 39.53 -15.01 27.29
C GLN A 596 40.94 -15.56 27.51
N ASN A 597 41.09 -16.88 27.57
CA ASN A 597 42.39 -17.51 27.72
C ASN A 597 43.27 -17.27 26.49
N GLU A 598 42.73 -17.38 25.27
CA GLU A 598 43.52 -17.05 24.07
C GLU A 598 43.97 -15.59 24.08
N PHE A 599 43.10 -14.64 24.48
CA PHE A 599 43.47 -13.23 24.59
C PHE A 599 44.63 -13.02 25.57
N LYS A 600 44.56 -13.58 26.77
CA LYS A 600 45.62 -13.47 27.78
C LYS A 600 46.97 -14.02 27.32
N THR A 601 46.98 -15.02 26.43
CA THR A 601 48.25 -15.57 25.90
C THR A 601 48.97 -14.65 24.91
N ILE A 602 48.26 -13.67 24.35
CA ILE A 602 48.81 -12.69 23.41
C ILE A 602 48.90 -11.27 23.98
N GLU A 603 48.12 -10.95 25.02
CA GLU A 603 48.10 -9.65 25.69
C GLU A 603 49.51 -9.17 26.06
N ASP A 604 50.24 -9.96 26.86
CA ASP A 604 51.61 -9.63 27.29
C ASP A 604 52.58 -9.46 26.11
N LYS A 605 52.38 -10.19 25.00
CA LYS A 605 53.23 -10.13 23.81
C LYS A 605 52.99 -8.86 23.00
N ILE A 606 51.73 -8.44 22.92
CA ILE A 606 51.32 -7.20 22.23
C ILE A 606 51.78 -5.96 23.00
N GLU A 607 51.86 -6.05 24.34
CA GLU A 607 52.35 -4.96 25.18
C GLU A 607 53.89 -4.88 25.27
N SER A 608 54.61 -6.02 25.19
CA SER A 608 56.07 -6.08 25.35
C SER A 608 56.88 -5.95 24.05
N GLU A 609 56.36 -6.38 22.90
CA GLU A 609 57.01 -6.23 21.60
C GLU A 609 56.41 -5.03 20.83
N SER A 610 57.25 -4.27 20.15
CA SER A 610 56.84 -3.16 19.28
C SER A 610 55.99 -3.67 18.11
N ILE A 611 54.67 -3.85 18.31
CA ILE A 611 53.54 -3.81 17.35
C ILE A 611 53.61 -4.73 16.11
N ASN A 612 54.72 -5.44 15.86
CA ASN A 612 55.03 -6.08 14.57
C ASN A 612 55.11 -7.61 14.61
N ASN A 613 54.69 -8.28 15.69
CA ASN A 613 54.56 -9.73 15.68
C ASN A 613 53.30 -10.13 14.88
N ASN A 614 53.50 -10.43 13.59
CA ASN A 614 52.43 -10.70 12.63
C ASN A 614 51.46 -11.81 13.07
N ASP A 615 51.89 -12.79 13.86
CA ASP A 615 51.03 -13.90 14.27
C ASP A 615 50.14 -13.52 15.46
N SER A 616 50.67 -12.79 16.46
CA SER A 616 49.85 -12.28 17.57
C SER A 616 48.79 -11.25 17.11
N ILE A 617 49.09 -10.46 16.09
CA ILE A 617 48.12 -9.54 15.47
C ILE A 617 47.01 -10.29 14.70
N LYS A 618 47.32 -11.40 14.03
CA LYS A 618 46.28 -12.25 13.41
C LYS A 618 45.37 -12.87 14.47
N GLU A 619 45.93 -13.35 15.56
CA GLU A 619 45.16 -13.93 16.68
C GLU A 619 44.29 -12.87 17.38
N LEU A 620 44.82 -11.65 17.60
CA LEU A 620 44.04 -10.52 18.10
C LEU A 620 42.81 -10.25 17.22
N ARG A 621 43.02 -10.14 15.89
CA ARG A 621 41.93 -9.89 14.94
C ARG A 621 40.89 -11.01 14.93
N LEU A 622 41.31 -12.26 15.12
CA LEU A 622 40.39 -13.38 15.25
C LEU A 622 39.56 -13.29 16.55
N ILE A 623 40.18 -12.89 17.66
CA ILE A 623 39.48 -12.67 18.94
C ILE A 623 38.48 -11.52 18.81
N GLU A 624 38.87 -10.41 18.17
CA GLU A 624 37.96 -9.30 17.85
C GLU A 624 36.77 -9.76 17.00
N PHE A 625 37.01 -10.62 16.00
CA PHE A 625 35.94 -11.22 15.20
C PHE A 625 34.94 -11.99 16.07
N PHE A 626 35.43 -12.86 16.98
CA PHE A 626 34.55 -13.58 17.89
C PHE A 626 33.82 -12.66 18.86
N ALA A 627 34.49 -11.61 19.38
CA ALA A 627 33.86 -10.63 20.25
C ALA A 627 32.67 -9.94 19.57
N LEU A 628 32.83 -9.55 18.31
CA LEU A 628 31.78 -8.91 17.50
C LEU A 628 30.61 -9.84 17.16
N MET A 629 30.81 -11.16 17.16
CA MET A 629 29.75 -12.15 16.89
C MET A 629 29.01 -12.62 18.15
N ILE A 630 29.35 -12.11 19.34
CA ILE A 630 28.64 -12.48 20.56
C ILE A 630 27.35 -11.65 20.68
N SER A 631 26.19 -12.32 20.61
CA SER A 631 24.89 -11.65 20.79
C SER A 631 24.43 -11.62 22.25
N ARG A 632 24.61 -12.73 22.99
CA ARG A 632 24.10 -12.90 24.36
C ARG A 632 24.91 -13.88 25.19
N ARG A 633 24.63 -13.92 26.49
CA ARG A 633 25.34 -14.71 27.51
C ARG A 633 24.45 -15.78 28.14
N PHE A 634 25.07 -16.87 28.62
CA PHE A 634 24.36 -17.91 29.37
C PHE A 634 25.02 -18.17 30.73
N TYR A 635 24.21 -18.09 31.78
CA TYR A 635 24.63 -18.35 33.17
C TYR A 635 24.76 -19.83 33.48
N LYS A 636 24.07 -20.69 32.72
CA LYS A 636 24.14 -22.15 32.86
C LYS A 636 24.48 -22.77 31.52
N LYS A 637 25.23 -23.88 31.56
CA LYS A 637 25.49 -24.76 30.41
C LYS A 637 24.21 -25.24 29.72
N TYR A 638 23.09 -25.23 30.47
CA TYR A 638 21.77 -25.68 30.04
C TYR A 638 20.73 -24.61 30.39
N GLN A 639 20.43 -23.75 29.43
CA GLN A 639 19.36 -22.75 29.53
C GLN A 639 18.61 -22.74 28.20
N ASN A 640 17.28 -22.74 28.24
CA ASN A 640 16.47 -22.53 27.05
C ASN A 640 16.78 -21.12 26.54
N ASP A 641 17.30 -21.06 25.31
CA ASP A 641 17.79 -19.83 24.70
C ASP A 641 16.71 -18.76 24.52
N ASN A 642 15.42 -19.10 24.69
CA ASN A 642 14.35 -18.12 24.59
C ASN A 642 13.94 -17.47 25.93
N GLU A 643 14.39 -18.01 27.07
CA GLU A 643 14.02 -17.51 28.41
C GLU A 643 14.75 -16.23 28.82
N TYR A 644 15.78 -15.84 28.05
CA TYR A 644 16.55 -14.61 28.29
C TYR A 644 15.65 -13.38 28.37
N ARG A 645 14.57 -13.33 27.57
CA ARG A 645 13.64 -12.19 27.53
C ARG A 645 12.97 -11.90 28.88
N LYS A 646 12.93 -12.86 29.81
CA LYS A 646 12.28 -12.72 31.14
C LYS A 646 13.20 -12.18 32.24
N VAL A 647 14.51 -12.09 32.00
CA VAL A 647 15.43 -11.63 33.04
C VAL A 647 15.29 -10.11 33.26
N GLN A 648 15.62 -9.66 34.47
CA GLN A 648 15.61 -8.23 34.84
C GLN A 648 16.89 -7.48 34.42
N GLU A 649 17.89 -8.20 33.94
CA GLU A 649 19.13 -7.60 33.45
C GLU A 649 19.00 -7.19 31.97
N ILE A 650 19.77 -6.19 31.57
CA ILE A 650 19.89 -5.76 30.17
C ILE A 650 20.91 -6.65 29.49
N ILE A 651 20.43 -7.68 28.80
CA ILE A 651 21.26 -8.82 28.37
C ILE A 651 22.40 -8.43 27.42
N TRP A 652 22.17 -7.42 26.61
CA TRP A 652 23.14 -6.95 25.63
C TRP A 652 24.19 -5.98 26.22
N GLN A 653 24.06 -5.55 27.49
CA GLN A 653 24.93 -4.58 28.16
C GLN A 653 25.71 -5.10 29.38
N THR A 654 25.22 -6.12 30.13
CA THR A 654 25.75 -6.48 31.47
C THR A 654 27.25 -6.82 31.52
N SER A 655 27.91 -6.74 32.69
CA SER A 655 29.34 -7.07 32.90
C SER A 655 29.61 -8.58 33.08
N THR A 656 30.85 -9.03 32.81
CA THR A 656 31.24 -10.44 32.57
C THR A 656 31.47 -11.31 33.81
N SER A 657 31.27 -10.76 35.00
CA SER A 657 31.56 -11.46 36.25
C SER A 657 30.66 -12.70 36.39
N ASN A 658 31.25 -13.90 36.31
CA ASN A 658 30.61 -15.23 36.49
C ASN A 658 29.82 -15.83 35.30
N VAL A 659 30.22 -15.59 34.05
CA VAL A 659 29.63 -16.23 32.85
C VAL A 659 30.61 -17.18 32.16
N ASP A 660 30.18 -18.41 31.86
CA ASP A 660 31.01 -19.44 31.23
C ASP A 660 30.79 -19.60 29.72
N TYR A 661 29.59 -19.24 29.23
CA TYR A 661 29.14 -19.53 27.86
C TYR A 661 28.49 -18.31 27.22
N VAL A 662 28.70 -18.18 25.91
CA VAL A 662 28.16 -17.09 25.08
C VAL A 662 27.55 -17.64 23.80
N CYS A 663 26.60 -16.89 23.26
CA CYS A 663 25.97 -17.16 21.99
C CYS A 663 26.75 -16.47 20.86
N PHE A 664 27.35 -17.26 19.97
CA PHE A 664 27.79 -16.80 18.67
C PHE A 664 26.59 -16.68 17.73
N ASP A 665 26.40 -15.50 17.16
CA ASP A 665 25.44 -15.20 16.11
C ASP A 665 26.16 -14.40 15.00
N VAL A 666 26.11 -14.93 13.78
CA VAL A 666 26.83 -14.39 12.63
C VAL A 666 26.38 -12.98 12.22
N LEU A 667 25.22 -12.50 12.71
CA LEU A 667 24.70 -11.15 12.46
C LEU A 667 24.84 -10.19 13.66
N ALA A 668 25.36 -10.63 14.80
CA ALA A 668 25.48 -9.80 16.01
C ALA A 668 26.36 -8.54 15.82
N PHE A 669 27.26 -8.56 14.83
CA PHE A 669 28.16 -7.45 14.55
C PHE A 669 27.41 -6.13 14.22
N PHE A 670 26.18 -6.20 13.71
CA PHE A 670 25.37 -5.01 13.45
C PHE A 670 25.06 -4.20 14.71
N PHE A 671 24.87 -4.86 15.84
CA PHE A 671 24.71 -4.17 17.11
C PHE A 671 26.07 -3.86 17.76
N ASN A 672 26.98 -4.83 17.77
CA ASN A 672 28.24 -4.73 18.50
C ASN A 672 29.22 -3.68 17.96
N LEU A 673 29.23 -3.42 16.65
CA LEU A 673 30.09 -2.37 16.08
C LEU A 673 29.67 -0.95 16.49
N ASN A 674 28.41 -0.74 16.90
CA ASN A 674 27.93 0.52 17.46
C ASN A 674 28.27 0.68 18.95
N HIS A 675 28.73 -0.39 19.61
CA HIS A 675 29.00 -0.48 21.05
C HIS A 675 30.33 -1.20 21.28
N ILE A 676 31.37 -0.74 20.58
CA ILE A 676 32.64 -1.47 20.47
C ILE A 676 33.37 -1.58 21.82
N GLU A 677 33.28 -0.56 22.67
CA GLU A 677 33.93 -0.53 23.97
C GLU A 677 33.29 -1.56 24.91
N GLU A 678 31.96 -1.52 25.03
CA GLU A 678 31.18 -2.48 25.80
C GLU A 678 31.43 -3.89 25.28
N CYS A 679 31.39 -4.08 23.95
CA CYS A 679 31.63 -5.35 23.28
C CYS A 679 32.98 -5.97 23.66
N TYR A 680 34.05 -5.18 23.65
CA TYR A 680 35.40 -5.68 23.90
C TYR A 680 35.64 -5.93 25.39
N LYS A 681 35.09 -5.07 26.26
CA LYS A 681 35.06 -5.29 27.71
C LYS A 681 34.32 -6.58 28.11
N ARG A 682 33.46 -7.13 27.23
CA ARG A 682 32.86 -8.47 27.44
C ARG A 682 33.87 -9.62 27.33
N ILE A 683 35.03 -9.40 26.73
CA ILE A 683 36.12 -10.37 26.68
C ILE A 683 37.10 -10.03 27.79
N ASP A 684 37.67 -8.83 27.75
CA ASP A 684 38.68 -8.34 28.68
C ASP A 684 38.68 -6.80 28.71
N GLU A 685 38.97 -6.19 29.86
CA GLU A 685 39.01 -4.73 30.02
C GLU A 685 40.07 -4.05 29.13
N ASN A 686 41.19 -4.74 28.86
CA ASN A 686 42.30 -4.18 28.10
C ASN A 686 42.12 -4.29 26.58
N LEU A 687 41.23 -5.17 26.09
CA LEU A 687 41.05 -5.43 24.66
C LEU A 687 40.67 -4.16 23.88
N TYR A 688 39.76 -3.34 24.42
CA TYR A 688 39.38 -2.07 23.81
C TYR A 688 40.56 -1.11 23.68
N THR A 689 41.32 -0.92 24.76
CA THR A 689 42.48 -0.03 24.78
C THR A 689 43.57 -0.50 23.82
N ILE A 690 43.81 -1.81 23.71
CA ILE A 690 44.80 -2.37 22.78
C ILE A 690 44.34 -2.20 21.32
N ALA A 691 43.09 -2.55 21.01
CA ALA A 691 42.59 -2.53 19.64
C ALA A 691 42.41 -1.12 19.07
N THR A 692 42.19 -0.11 19.92
CA THR A 692 42.00 1.29 19.49
C THR A 692 43.30 2.10 19.35
N LYS A 693 44.45 1.55 19.77
CA LYS A 693 45.77 2.18 19.52
C LYS A 693 45.95 2.41 18.02
N LYS A 694 46.27 3.64 17.61
CA LYS A 694 46.37 4.06 16.19
C LYS A 694 47.36 3.23 15.38
N GLU A 695 48.42 2.73 16.03
CA GLU A 695 49.47 1.92 15.41
C GLU A 695 49.12 0.43 15.35
N CYS A 696 48.10 -0.01 16.09
CA CYS A 696 47.67 -1.40 16.12
C CYS A 696 46.85 -1.74 14.86
N ASP A 697 47.26 -2.78 14.13
CA ASP A 697 46.53 -3.33 12.99
C ASP A 697 45.38 -4.26 13.44
N SER A 698 44.50 -3.71 14.26
CA SER A 698 43.30 -4.39 14.77
C SER A 698 42.20 -4.47 13.71
N LEU A 699 41.27 -5.41 13.89
CA LEU A 699 40.11 -5.56 13.02
C LEU A 699 39.24 -4.30 13.08
N TYR A 700 39.03 -3.75 14.28
CA TYR A 700 38.29 -2.51 14.45
C TYR A 700 38.92 -1.34 13.68
N ASN A 701 40.25 -1.16 13.75
CA ASN A 701 40.93 -0.08 13.02
C ASN A 701 40.84 -0.26 11.49
N ARG A 702 40.90 -1.50 10.98
CA ARG A 702 40.70 -1.80 9.55
C ARG A 702 39.28 -1.45 9.08
N ILE A 703 38.27 -1.83 9.85
CA ILE A 703 36.86 -1.48 9.56
C ILE A 703 36.69 0.04 9.59
N LYS A 704 37.19 0.71 10.64
CA LYS A 704 37.12 2.16 10.81
C LYS A 704 37.76 2.89 9.63
N LYS A 705 38.94 2.45 9.19
CA LYS A 705 39.63 3.00 8.01
C LYS A 705 38.78 2.84 6.74
N THR A 706 38.24 1.64 6.49
CA THR A 706 37.38 1.36 5.34
C THR A 706 36.12 2.24 5.30
N CYS A 707 35.52 2.51 6.47
CA CYS A 707 34.35 3.38 6.58
C CYS A 707 34.69 4.88 6.37
N ILE A 708 35.79 5.38 6.96
CA ILE A 708 36.22 6.78 6.85
C ILE A 708 36.64 7.14 5.41
N GLU A 709 37.34 6.24 4.71
CA GLU A 709 37.73 6.46 3.32
C GLU A 709 36.53 6.65 2.38
N LYS A 710 35.34 6.19 2.77
CA LYS A 710 34.11 6.29 1.98
C LYS A 710 33.15 7.40 2.42
N ARG A 711 33.06 7.77 3.71
CA ARG A 711 32.14 8.82 4.20
C ARG A 711 32.68 9.58 5.41
N THR A 712 32.21 10.82 5.58
CA THR A 712 32.61 11.74 6.65
C THR A 712 32.02 11.43 8.03
N ASN A 713 30.97 10.60 8.14
CA ASN A 713 30.14 10.48 9.35
C ASN A 713 30.46 9.23 10.21
N GLY A 714 31.68 8.69 10.12
CA GLY A 714 32.13 7.60 11.01
C GLY A 714 31.45 6.24 10.79
N ILE A 715 31.79 5.27 11.65
CA ILE A 715 31.42 3.84 11.55
C ILE A 715 29.91 3.63 11.73
N GLU A 716 29.28 4.38 12.64
CA GLU A 716 27.87 4.24 13.01
C GLU A 716 26.94 4.46 11.81
N SER A 717 27.33 5.36 10.90
CA SER A 717 26.55 5.65 9.71
C SER A 717 26.47 4.47 8.72
N PHE A 718 27.40 3.52 8.79
CA PHE A 718 27.42 2.32 7.95
C PHE A 718 26.75 1.12 8.62
N VAL A 719 26.83 1.03 9.94
CA VAL A 719 26.40 -0.16 10.69
C VAL A 719 24.94 -0.02 11.14
N SER A 720 24.52 1.16 11.60
CA SER A 720 23.18 1.38 12.14
C SER A 720 22.07 1.18 11.12
N ILE A 721 21.18 0.23 11.40
CA ILE A 721 19.99 -0.04 10.60
C ILE A 721 18.88 0.94 11.01
N ARG A 722 18.37 1.70 10.05
CA ARG A 722 17.42 2.79 10.29
C ARG A 722 16.04 2.57 9.67
N ASN A 723 15.84 1.45 9.00
CA ASN A 723 14.65 1.23 8.19
C ASN A 723 14.31 -0.27 8.15
N MET A 724 13.04 -0.60 8.43
CA MET A 724 12.56 -1.98 8.46
C MET A 724 12.50 -2.62 7.07
N GLU A 725 12.23 -1.85 6.01
CA GLU A 725 12.25 -2.37 4.64
C GLU A 725 13.68 -2.76 4.24
N VAL A 726 14.69 -1.93 4.58
CA VAL A 726 16.11 -2.25 4.34
C VAL A 726 16.57 -3.47 5.16
N LEU A 727 16.13 -3.56 6.42
CA LEU A 727 16.39 -4.72 7.28
C LEU A 727 15.86 -6.01 6.64
N ASN A 728 14.62 -5.97 6.17
CA ASN A 728 13.96 -7.10 5.53
C ASN A 728 14.55 -7.47 4.18
N ASP A 729 14.87 -6.47 3.34
CA ASP A 729 15.52 -6.71 2.05
C ASP A 729 16.90 -7.35 2.23
N PHE A 730 17.68 -6.85 3.20
CA PHE A 730 18.95 -7.45 3.59
C PHE A 730 18.78 -8.90 4.05
N LEU A 731 17.87 -9.16 5.01
CA LEU A 731 17.65 -10.50 5.53
C LEU A 731 17.21 -11.48 4.43
N ASN A 732 16.31 -11.05 3.55
CA ASN A 732 15.88 -11.84 2.39
C ASN A 732 17.07 -12.13 1.46
N SER A 733 17.91 -11.13 1.16
CA SER A 733 19.04 -11.29 0.26
C SER A 733 20.02 -12.39 0.72
N ILE A 734 20.20 -12.54 2.03
CA ILE A 734 21.10 -13.55 2.60
C ILE A 734 20.40 -14.89 2.84
N ALA A 735 19.12 -14.90 3.24
CA ALA A 735 18.36 -16.12 3.55
C ALA A 735 18.03 -16.98 2.32
N TYR A 736 17.82 -16.37 1.14
CA TYR A 736 17.50 -17.10 -0.11
C TYR A 736 18.74 -17.64 -0.85
N THR A 737 19.89 -17.70 -0.20
CA THR A 737 21.12 -18.19 -0.83
C THR A 737 21.13 -19.72 -0.86
N PRO A 738 21.25 -20.36 -2.05
CA PRO A 738 21.21 -21.82 -2.15
C PRO A 738 22.26 -22.50 -1.28
N GLU A 739 21.88 -23.55 -0.54
CA GLU A 739 22.81 -24.34 0.29
C GLU A 739 24.00 -24.87 -0.51
N SER A 740 23.82 -25.12 -1.82
CA SER A 740 24.88 -25.56 -2.73
C SER A 740 26.07 -24.60 -2.80
N LYS A 741 25.85 -23.29 -2.55
CA LYS A 741 26.92 -22.28 -2.48
C LYS A 741 27.75 -22.41 -1.21
N TYR A 742 27.22 -23.02 -0.15
CA TYR A 742 27.85 -23.17 1.15
C TYR A 742 28.41 -24.59 1.34
N GLN A 743 29.62 -24.80 0.83
CA GLN A 743 30.38 -26.05 1.01
C GLN A 743 31.72 -25.76 1.66
N GLY A 744 32.17 -26.65 2.54
CA GLY A 744 33.47 -26.53 3.20
C GLY A 744 33.43 -26.76 4.70
N SER A 745 34.55 -26.43 5.34
CA SER A 745 34.67 -26.34 6.80
C SER A 745 33.79 -25.22 7.37
N ASP A 746 33.62 -25.17 8.69
CA ASP A 746 32.82 -24.13 9.36
C ASP A 746 33.33 -22.73 9.00
N ARG A 747 34.65 -22.54 9.03
CA ARG A 747 35.33 -21.31 8.64
C ARG A 747 35.08 -20.94 7.17
N GLU A 748 35.22 -21.90 6.25
CA GLU A 748 35.02 -21.66 4.81
C GLU A 748 33.58 -21.26 4.49
N VAL A 749 32.60 -21.86 5.17
CA VAL A 749 31.19 -21.51 5.02
C VAL A 749 30.91 -20.11 5.55
N ILE A 750 31.50 -19.72 6.68
CA ILE A 750 31.36 -18.37 7.24
C ILE A 750 32.06 -17.33 6.34
N ILE A 751 33.21 -17.64 5.73
CA ILE A 751 33.84 -16.76 4.72
C ILE A 751 32.89 -16.52 3.55
N LYS A 752 32.27 -17.60 3.02
CA LYS A 752 31.30 -17.50 1.93
C LYS A 752 30.05 -16.71 2.31
N PHE A 753 29.63 -16.79 3.57
CA PHE A 753 28.54 -15.95 4.09
C PHE A 753 28.89 -14.47 4.01
N PHE A 754 30.04 -14.06 4.53
CA PHE A 754 30.46 -12.66 4.48
C PHE A 754 30.75 -12.19 3.05
N ASN A 755 31.13 -13.09 2.12
CA ASN A 755 31.19 -12.76 0.69
C ASN A 755 29.81 -12.35 0.16
N ASN A 756 28.75 -13.06 0.56
CA ASN A 756 27.38 -12.74 0.16
C ASN A 756 26.89 -11.43 0.80
N VAL A 757 27.15 -11.21 2.09
CA VAL A 757 26.86 -9.94 2.78
C VAL A 757 27.55 -8.76 2.10
N ASN A 758 28.80 -8.93 1.65
CA ASN A 758 29.56 -7.90 0.93
C ASN A 758 29.00 -7.59 -0.47
N GLN A 759 28.14 -8.43 -1.04
CA GLN A 759 27.51 -8.18 -2.35
C GLN A 759 26.19 -7.40 -2.23
N TYR A 760 25.64 -7.30 -1.02
CA TYR A 760 24.40 -6.58 -0.78
C TYR A 760 24.55 -5.09 -1.08
N ASN A 761 23.63 -4.56 -1.88
CA ASN A 761 23.44 -3.14 -2.07
C ASN A 761 21.98 -2.82 -2.33
N ILE A 762 21.52 -1.67 -1.81
CA ILE A 762 20.21 -1.11 -2.15
C ILE A 762 20.33 0.40 -2.32
N ARG A 763 19.81 0.92 -3.43
CA ARG A 763 19.89 2.36 -3.76
C ARG A 763 18.93 3.18 -2.90
N ASN A 764 19.25 4.44 -2.63
CA ASN A 764 18.33 5.41 -2.05
C ASN A 764 18.09 6.57 -3.04
N TYR A 765 17.31 7.59 -2.65
CA TYR A 765 16.97 8.70 -3.53
C TYR A 765 17.95 9.89 -3.45
N LEU A 766 19.18 9.69 -2.95
CA LEU A 766 20.23 10.70 -2.98
C LEU A 766 21.08 10.54 -4.26
N GLU A 767 21.14 11.60 -5.07
CA GLU A 767 21.98 11.63 -6.27
C GLU A 767 23.45 11.88 -5.90
N THR A 768 24.34 11.12 -6.52
CA THR A 768 25.80 11.27 -6.41
C THR A 768 26.30 12.27 -7.44
N ASN A 769 27.51 12.81 -7.24
CA ASN A 769 28.14 13.75 -8.18
C ASN A 769 28.27 13.21 -9.63
N ASN A 770 28.19 11.90 -9.82
CA ASN A 770 28.28 11.24 -11.13
C ASN A 770 26.91 10.98 -11.77
N GLY A 771 25.81 11.44 -11.16
CA GLY A 771 24.44 11.19 -11.63
C GLY A 771 23.90 9.79 -11.33
N ASP A 772 24.61 8.97 -10.55
CA ASP A 772 24.09 7.70 -10.02
C ASP A 772 23.47 7.89 -8.63
N TRP A 773 22.74 6.92 -8.13
CA TRP A 773 22.09 6.97 -6.83
C TRP A 773 22.97 6.35 -5.75
N HIS A 774 23.01 6.97 -4.57
CA HIS A 774 23.77 6.45 -3.45
C HIS A 774 23.21 5.11 -2.97
N ALA A 775 24.09 4.15 -2.66
CA ALA A 775 23.72 2.82 -2.18
C ALA A 775 24.03 2.62 -0.68
N ILE A 776 23.12 1.93 0.00
CA ILE A 776 23.35 1.31 1.31
C ILE A 776 24.04 -0.02 1.05
N GLU A 777 25.21 -0.20 1.64
CA GLU A 777 26.11 -1.34 1.42
C GLU A 777 26.88 -1.64 2.70
N TYR A 778 27.28 -2.90 2.89
CA TYR A 778 28.01 -3.37 4.09
C TYR A 778 29.41 -3.85 3.74
N ASN A 779 30.09 -3.14 2.83
CA ASN A 779 31.39 -3.57 2.27
C ASN A 779 32.52 -3.72 3.31
N PHE A 780 32.38 -3.13 4.50
CA PHE A 780 33.35 -3.29 5.58
C PHE A 780 33.47 -4.74 6.07
N VAL A 781 32.46 -5.59 5.81
CA VAL A 781 32.51 -7.03 6.16
C VAL A 781 33.56 -7.79 5.35
N LYS A 782 34.14 -7.19 4.31
CA LYS A 782 35.34 -7.71 3.65
C LYS A 782 36.49 -7.92 4.64
N GLU A 783 36.62 -7.08 5.66
CA GLU A 783 37.63 -7.27 6.70
C GLU A 783 37.40 -8.52 7.55
N PHE A 784 36.15 -8.95 7.74
CA PHE A 784 35.85 -10.25 8.37
C PHE A 784 36.35 -11.41 7.51
N GLN A 785 36.18 -11.32 6.18
CA GLN A 785 36.71 -12.32 5.26
C GLN A 785 38.24 -12.38 5.33
N ASN A 786 38.91 -11.22 5.35
CA ASN A 786 40.37 -11.14 5.45
C ASN A 786 40.86 -11.85 6.72
N VAL A 787 40.27 -11.54 7.89
CA VAL A 787 40.62 -12.18 9.16
C VAL A 787 40.42 -13.69 9.12
N LEU A 788 39.29 -14.16 8.60
CA LEU A 788 39.00 -15.60 8.53
C LEU A 788 39.91 -16.35 7.55
N ASN A 789 40.35 -15.70 6.47
CA ASN A 789 41.32 -16.27 5.53
C ASN A 789 42.74 -16.33 6.12
N GLU A 790 43.11 -15.35 6.96
CA GLU A 790 44.42 -15.28 7.61
C GLU A 790 44.54 -16.19 8.86
N ALA A 791 43.42 -16.57 9.47
CA ALA A 791 43.39 -17.40 10.67
C ALA A 791 43.95 -18.82 10.46
N ASP A 792 44.50 -19.43 11.51
CA ASP A 792 44.79 -20.87 11.52
C ASP A 792 43.52 -21.69 11.78
N ASN A 793 43.38 -22.84 11.11
CA ASN A 793 42.21 -23.71 11.26
C ASN A 793 42.06 -24.23 12.70
N LYS A 794 43.16 -24.60 13.37
CA LYS A 794 43.09 -25.17 14.72
C LYS A 794 42.64 -24.13 15.73
N THR A 795 43.14 -22.90 15.62
CA THR A 795 42.75 -21.79 16.50
C THR A 795 41.28 -21.43 16.28
N PHE A 796 40.84 -21.34 15.02
CA PHE A 796 39.42 -21.11 14.70
C PHE A 796 38.52 -22.21 15.28
N ASP A 797 38.83 -23.48 15.01
CA ASP A 797 38.03 -24.62 15.46
C ASP A 797 37.98 -24.71 16.99
N LYS A 798 39.08 -24.36 17.68
CA LYS A 798 39.15 -24.28 19.14
C LYS A 798 38.20 -23.22 19.70
N LEU A 799 38.16 -22.03 19.09
CA LEU A 799 37.28 -20.94 19.52
C LEU A 799 35.80 -21.20 19.16
N PHE A 800 35.56 -21.87 18.02
CA PHE A 800 34.21 -22.20 17.54
C PHE A 800 33.69 -23.56 18.03
N ALA A 801 34.42 -24.23 18.92
CA ALA A 801 34.07 -25.54 19.45
C ALA A 801 32.79 -25.50 20.30
N ILE A 802 31.96 -26.52 20.12
CA ILE A 802 30.71 -26.70 20.88
C ILE A 802 30.99 -27.31 22.26
N GLN A 803 30.21 -26.86 23.26
CA GLN A 803 30.27 -27.40 24.62
C GLN A 803 29.05 -28.27 25.03
N TYR A 804 28.09 -28.56 24.13
CA TYR A 804 26.93 -29.44 24.42
C TYR A 804 27.34 -30.90 24.73
N SER A 805 26.53 -31.58 25.56
CA SER A 805 26.56 -33.05 25.69
C SER A 805 25.35 -33.67 24.95
N LYS A 806 25.49 -34.91 24.50
CA LYS A 806 24.57 -35.72 23.66
C LYS A 806 23.08 -35.69 24.00
N ALA A 807 22.67 -35.30 25.21
CA ALA A 807 21.29 -35.45 25.70
C ALA A 807 20.36 -34.29 25.31
N SER A 808 20.87 -33.06 25.12
CA SER A 808 20.04 -31.87 24.87
C SER A 808 19.60 -31.75 23.41
N TYR A 809 20.27 -32.45 22.49
CA TYR A 809 20.13 -32.25 21.05
C TYR A 809 18.79 -32.76 20.50
N ASN A 810 18.14 -33.70 21.20
CA ASN A 810 16.85 -34.28 20.79
C ASN A 810 15.64 -33.38 21.14
N GLU A 811 15.79 -32.32 21.94
CA GLU A 811 14.72 -31.35 22.22
C GLU A 811 14.75 -30.13 21.28
N TYR A 812 15.88 -29.89 20.59
CA TYR A 812 16.08 -28.78 19.64
C TYR A 812 16.10 -29.24 18.18
N SER A 813 15.94 -30.54 17.91
CA SER A 813 15.50 -30.96 16.59
C SER A 813 14.05 -30.50 16.45
N LEU A 814 13.83 -29.51 15.58
CA LEU A 814 12.51 -29.25 14.99
C LEU A 814 11.88 -30.62 14.71
N ASP A 815 10.76 -30.93 15.35
CA ASP A 815 10.00 -32.14 15.08
C ASP A 815 9.78 -32.22 13.56
N ASP A 816 9.72 -33.42 12.98
CA ASP A 816 9.55 -33.58 11.53
C ASP A 816 8.28 -32.87 10.99
N ASP A 817 7.37 -32.43 11.87
CA ASP A 817 6.22 -31.58 11.55
C ASP A 817 6.56 -30.08 11.35
N ASP A 818 7.61 -29.56 11.96
CA ASP A 818 8.09 -28.17 11.77
C ASP A 818 8.88 -27.99 10.46
N LYS A 819 9.26 -29.09 9.78
CA LYS A 819 9.75 -29.05 8.38
C LYS A 819 8.67 -28.71 7.36
N LYS A 820 7.42 -28.50 7.79
CA LYS A 820 6.34 -27.90 6.99
C LYS A 820 6.25 -26.39 7.17
N ILE A 821 7.36 -25.70 7.39
CA ILE A 821 7.50 -24.41 6.72
C ILE A 821 7.56 -24.77 5.23
N ILE A 822 6.41 -24.68 4.58
CA ILE A 822 6.34 -24.58 3.13
C ILE A 822 7.06 -23.28 2.82
N TYR A 823 8.39 -23.36 2.66
CA TYR A 823 9.09 -22.49 1.75
C TYR A 823 8.24 -22.52 0.49
N PRO A 824 7.80 -21.38 -0.07
CA PRO A 824 7.26 -21.44 -1.41
C PRO A 824 8.30 -22.22 -2.20
N PRO A 825 7.93 -23.31 -2.88
CA PRO A 825 8.76 -23.72 -3.99
C PRO A 825 8.95 -22.43 -4.77
N SER A 826 10.19 -22.01 -5.00
CA SER A 826 10.44 -21.40 -6.28
C SER A 826 9.70 -22.29 -7.26
N TYR A 827 8.70 -21.74 -7.95
CA TYR A 827 8.14 -22.43 -9.09
C TYR A 827 9.25 -22.49 -10.15
N GLU A 828 10.30 -23.27 -9.90
CA GLU A 828 10.83 -24.17 -10.90
C GLU A 828 9.82 -25.31 -10.96
N VAL A 829 8.66 -25.02 -11.57
CA VAL A 829 8.07 -26.05 -12.42
C VAL A 829 9.22 -26.37 -13.36
N SER A 830 9.77 -27.59 -13.29
CA SER A 830 10.73 -28.01 -14.31
C SER A 830 10.12 -27.62 -15.65
N GLU A 831 10.87 -26.90 -16.49
CA GLU A 831 10.38 -26.44 -17.79
C GLU A 831 9.78 -27.61 -18.60
N ASP A 832 10.15 -28.85 -18.26
CA ASP A 832 9.62 -30.09 -18.81
C ASP A 832 8.16 -30.38 -18.42
N ILE A 833 7.73 -30.11 -17.17
CA ILE A 833 6.32 -30.27 -16.75
C ILE A 833 5.44 -29.17 -17.37
N PHE A 834 5.95 -27.94 -17.50
CA PHE A 834 5.23 -26.86 -18.19
C PHE A 834 5.21 -27.09 -19.72
N LYS A 835 6.23 -27.73 -20.29
CA LYS A 835 6.22 -28.20 -21.69
C LYS A 835 5.21 -29.31 -21.93
N GLU A 836 5.10 -30.29 -21.04
CA GLU A 836 4.07 -31.34 -21.16
C GLU A 836 2.65 -30.77 -21.01
N PHE A 837 2.44 -29.79 -20.11
CA PHE A 837 1.13 -29.14 -19.96
C PHE A 837 0.80 -28.13 -21.06
N SER A 838 1.79 -27.44 -21.64
CA SER A 838 1.58 -26.53 -22.77
C SER A 838 1.31 -27.27 -24.09
N LEU A 839 1.79 -28.51 -24.22
CA LEU A 839 1.41 -29.41 -25.32
C LEU A 839 -0.06 -29.90 -25.23
N ALA A 840 -0.65 -29.93 -24.02
CA ALA A 840 -2.05 -30.31 -23.82
C ALA A 840 -3.07 -29.20 -24.18
N LYS A 841 -2.60 -27.95 -24.40
CA LYS A 841 -3.46 -26.80 -24.72
C LYS A 841 -4.09 -26.86 -26.13
N ASN A 842 -3.68 -27.81 -26.96
CA ASN A 842 -4.13 -27.93 -28.35
C ASN A 842 -5.22 -28.99 -28.62
N TYR A 843 -5.79 -29.62 -27.59
CA TYR A 843 -6.84 -30.62 -27.78
C TYR A 843 -8.24 -30.06 -27.49
N HIS A 844 -8.76 -29.29 -28.45
CA HIS A 844 -10.15 -28.79 -28.47
C HIS A 844 -11.08 -29.71 -29.28
N THR A 845 -11.23 -30.98 -28.88
CA THR A 845 -12.27 -31.84 -29.44
C THR A 845 -13.25 -32.32 -28.37
N GLU A 846 -14.55 -32.28 -28.69
CA GLU A 846 -15.66 -32.73 -27.82
C GLU A 846 -15.49 -34.20 -27.38
N GLU A 847 -14.83 -35.04 -28.19
CA GLU A 847 -14.50 -36.43 -27.84
C GLU A 847 -13.62 -36.53 -26.59
N ILE A 848 -12.64 -35.63 -26.42
CA ILE A 848 -11.76 -35.65 -25.25
C ILE A 848 -12.51 -35.17 -24.01
N ARG A 849 -13.40 -34.17 -24.15
CA ARG A 849 -14.29 -33.73 -23.07
C ARG A 849 -15.30 -34.82 -22.67
N ALA A 850 -15.85 -35.56 -23.64
CA ALA A 850 -16.75 -36.68 -23.39
C ALA A 850 -16.03 -37.84 -22.69
N THR A 851 -14.80 -38.15 -23.12
CA THR A 851 -13.96 -39.17 -22.47
C THR A 851 -13.61 -38.74 -21.04
N PHE A 852 -13.29 -37.46 -20.81
CA PHE A 852 -12.99 -36.92 -19.48
C PHE A 852 -14.23 -36.92 -18.56
N ARG A 853 -15.42 -36.64 -19.11
CA ARG A 853 -16.71 -36.73 -18.40
C ARG A 853 -17.08 -38.18 -18.05
N GLU A 854 -16.80 -39.15 -18.92
CA GLU A 854 -16.98 -40.58 -18.62
C GLU A 854 -16.02 -41.07 -17.53
N VAL A 855 -14.77 -40.63 -17.58
CA VAL A 855 -13.73 -40.97 -16.59
C VAL A 855 -14.09 -40.47 -15.17
N LEU A 856 -14.89 -39.41 -15.05
CA LEU A 856 -15.36 -38.85 -13.78
C LEU A 856 -16.62 -39.54 -13.21
N LYS A 857 -17.27 -40.45 -13.94
CA LYS A 857 -18.53 -41.09 -13.52
C LYS A 857 -18.37 -42.30 -12.60
N SER A 858 -17.20 -42.94 -12.50
CA SER A 858 -16.98 -44.00 -11.51
C SER A 858 -15.58 -43.99 -10.89
N LYS A 859 -15.55 -43.96 -9.54
CA LYS A 859 -14.31 -43.95 -8.73
C LYS A 859 -13.45 -45.20 -9.00
N GLU A 860 -14.07 -46.31 -9.37
CA GLU A 860 -13.40 -47.59 -9.64
C GLU A 860 -12.63 -47.59 -10.97
N PHE A 861 -13.19 -47.01 -12.03
CA PHE A 861 -12.52 -46.97 -13.35
C PHE A 861 -11.28 -46.06 -13.33
N TYR A 862 -11.36 -44.93 -12.60
CA TYR A 862 -10.25 -43.99 -12.43
C TYR A 862 -9.09 -44.61 -11.64
N ASN A 863 -9.39 -45.29 -10.53
CA ASN A 863 -8.39 -45.99 -9.74
C ASN A 863 -7.68 -47.08 -10.57
N GLN A 864 -8.42 -47.78 -11.44
CA GLN A 864 -7.86 -48.82 -12.29
C GLN A 864 -6.93 -48.26 -13.38
N LYS A 865 -7.31 -47.17 -14.04
CA LYS A 865 -6.48 -46.49 -15.07
C LYS A 865 -5.25 -45.81 -14.48
N MET A 866 -5.38 -45.16 -13.33
CA MET A 866 -4.26 -44.49 -12.66
C MET A 866 -3.27 -45.50 -12.10
N SER A 867 -3.75 -46.61 -11.52
CA SER A 867 -2.90 -47.70 -11.08
C SER A 867 -2.18 -48.37 -12.26
N GLN A 868 -2.85 -48.57 -13.41
CA GLN A 868 -2.20 -49.05 -14.64
C GLN A 868 -1.15 -48.06 -15.20
N TRP A 869 -1.39 -46.75 -15.11
CA TRP A 869 -0.44 -45.73 -15.56
C TRP A 869 0.80 -45.67 -14.67
N ILE A 870 0.62 -45.72 -13.35
CA ILE A 870 1.71 -45.76 -12.36
C ILE A 870 2.54 -47.04 -12.54
N THR A 871 1.88 -48.19 -12.73
CA THR A 871 2.56 -49.47 -12.93
C THR A 871 3.30 -49.53 -14.28
N ARG A 872 2.84 -48.80 -15.31
CA ARG A 872 3.51 -48.73 -16.63
C ARG A 872 4.70 -47.78 -16.67
N ASN A 873 4.63 -46.66 -15.96
CA ASN A 873 5.60 -45.57 -16.11
C ASN A 873 6.59 -45.44 -14.94
N ILE A 874 6.35 -46.12 -13.81
CA ILE A 874 7.27 -46.10 -12.67
C ILE A 874 7.71 -47.55 -12.38
N PRO A 875 8.98 -47.91 -12.70
CA PRO A 875 9.50 -49.24 -12.39
C PRO A 875 9.48 -49.53 -10.88
N ALA A 876 9.07 -50.74 -10.49
CA ALA A 876 8.81 -51.11 -9.10
C ALA A 876 9.99 -50.94 -8.11
N ARG A 877 11.21 -50.67 -8.59
CA ARG A 877 12.39 -50.38 -7.74
C ARG A 877 12.59 -48.90 -7.39
N GLU A 878 11.84 -47.99 -8.02
CA GLU A 878 11.99 -46.53 -7.86
C GLU A 878 10.67 -45.84 -7.49
N ASN A 879 9.70 -46.53 -6.90
CA ASN A 879 8.50 -45.88 -6.37
C ASN A 879 8.65 -45.61 -4.86
N PRO A 880 8.98 -44.36 -4.43
CA PRO A 880 9.14 -44.02 -3.03
C PRO A 880 7.80 -43.86 -2.30
N TRP A 881 6.66 -43.91 -3.00
CA TRP A 881 5.36 -43.57 -2.43
C TRP A 881 4.54 -44.83 -2.13
N ARG A 882 3.98 -44.90 -0.92
CA ARG A 882 3.03 -45.94 -0.56
C ARG A 882 1.73 -45.73 -1.33
N ASN A 883 1.03 -46.81 -1.70
CA ASN A 883 -0.27 -46.73 -2.40
C ASN A 883 -1.26 -45.79 -1.69
N SER A 884 -1.20 -45.68 -0.36
CA SER A 884 -2.00 -44.76 0.44
C SER A 884 -1.69 -43.27 0.19
N GLU A 885 -0.44 -42.92 -0.10
CA GLU A 885 0.02 -41.54 -0.35
C GLU A 885 -0.38 -41.08 -1.75
N ILE A 886 -0.26 -41.99 -2.73
CA ILE A 886 -0.77 -41.80 -4.09
C ILE A 886 -2.29 -41.58 -4.05
N GLN A 887 -3.01 -42.40 -3.28
CA GLN A 887 -4.45 -42.28 -3.18
C GLN A 887 -4.91 -40.96 -2.54
N ASN A 888 -4.16 -40.47 -1.54
CA ASN A 888 -4.42 -39.19 -0.88
C ASN A 888 -4.18 -37.99 -1.82
N LEU A 889 -3.13 -38.04 -2.64
CA LEU A 889 -2.87 -37.04 -3.69
C LEU A 889 -3.99 -37.01 -4.74
N VAL A 890 -4.47 -38.19 -5.15
CA VAL A 890 -5.60 -38.33 -6.08
C VAL A 890 -6.88 -37.76 -5.47
N ASP A 891 -7.19 -38.08 -4.21
CA ASP A 891 -8.38 -37.57 -3.54
C ASP A 891 -8.34 -36.03 -3.38
N LYS A 892 -7.17 -35.45 -3.11
CA LYS A 892 -6.97 -33.99 -3.08
C LYS A 892 -7.16 -33.34 -4.45
N PHE A 893 -6.69 -33.98 -5.52
CA PHE A 893 -6.89 -33.49 -6.87
C PHE A 893 -8.37 -33.52 -7.27
N ILE A 894 -9.09 -34.59 -6.93
CA ILE A 894 -10.54 -34.68 -7.14
C ILE A 894 -11.27 -33.59 -6.36
N ALA A 895 -10.90 -33.35 -5.09
CA ALA A 895 -11.50 -32.29 -4.29
C ALA A 895 -11.25 -30.89 -4.89
N PHE A 896 -10.04 -30.63 -5.37
CA PHE A 896 -9.70 -29.39 -6.07
C PHE A 896 -10.51 -29.22 -7.36
N TYR A 897 -10.65 -30.27 -8.17
CA TYR A 897 -11.37 -30.18 -9.43
C TYR A 897 -12.89 -30.03 -9.22
N LYS A 898 -13.47 -30.77 -8.26
CA LYS A 898 -14.88 -30.62 -7.88
C LYS A 898 -15.19 -29.21 -7.38
N LYS A 899 -14.29 -28.61 -6.62
CA LYS A 899 -14.45 -27.28 -6.04
C LYS A 899 -14.38 -26.16 -7.09
N ASN A 900 -13.63 -26.36 -8.17
CA ASN A 900 -13.31 -25.30 -9.11
C ASN A 900 -13.99 -25.43 -10.49
N TYR A 901 -14.52 -26.60 -10.84
CA TYR A 901 -14.96 -26.88 -12.22
C TYR A 901 -16.26 -27.69 -12.34
N LEU A 902 -16.98 -27.93 -11.23
CA LEU A 902 -18.24 -28.70 -11.25
C LEU A 902 -19.51 -27.84 -11.09
N ASP A 903 -19.37 -26.51 -11.15
CA ASP A 903 -20.48 -25.56 -11.33
C ASP A 903 -20.58 -25.02 -12.78
N LEU A 904 -20.03 -25.78 -13.75
CA LEU A 904 -20.19 -25.60 -15.21
C LEU A 904 -20.70 -26.92 -15.81
#